data_AF-A0A1A8U9S9-F1
#
_entry.id   AF-A0A1A8U9S9-F1
#
_cell.length_a   1.000
_cell.length_b   1.000
_cell.length_c   1.000
_cell.angle_alpha   90.00
_cell.angle_beta   90.00
_cell.angle_gamma   90.00
#
_symmetry.space_group_name_H-M   'P 1'
#
loop_
_entity.id
_entity.type
_entity.pdbx_description
1 polymer ?
#
loop_
_entity_poly.entity_id
_entity_poly.type
_entity_poly.pdbx_seq_one_letter_code
_entity_poly.pdbx_strand_id
1 'polypeptide(L)'
;FKEKYGQQGTKDFRRLERLHQKRARLRNHLRFCLRCRDENITPTSLQLKTSIRTQTAQNIIERAQRALLKERIRNVITKQRRVEDELERGHLDLKRNYKLDKQMEELIKGHMMEKQEKEFIKVKERHIKKLNRLINKKKGGEIQGNSTPNSWVCNISQYKLTEAEESILKKGLNFAVTPKEIPYDEFIVATELACQQITDEGKKAELRNNVVGILKNSQIQHSNITKEEQSAMTALSKNEQIIILPADKGRTTVVMDREKYKQQMKQMLEDKNTYEILKKDPTENIKKNMKKLLKPLHEKGKITEKMYKHWIPTANITPRIYGTPKIHKQNTPLRPIVDSIGTPTYNMAKDISRIISPLLGNTDQHCKNSIELAKELKEITIEDNDILISHDVTSLFTKTPTQKTIDIVVNRIRQDKTLHKRTNLTADDIAQLIGLVANSTYFTYDNTIYKQLEGFAMGNPLSATLCEFFMEDLEQKAIATAPPNCKIKLWKRYVDDILEIIPKGQTETLTQHLNNIDDTGNIKFTYELETEGSIAFMDMKITRQTDGTLNINTYRKPTHTDQYLLWTSEHPTIHKMSVIRTLYHRANIITEERDRKQEDKHIQHALKTCRYPTWAINKGKQQTTTERKKQPQQRTRNPERQEPKPVITLPYIRGITEKIRATMKKHNINTPTKPYTTVRNRLVHPKDKIPAGLKCGVVYEIPCKLCNKTYIGETGRQLNTRTIEHRKECEKEANRKHTRAAKEEAESTIKKSAVTDHCTRENHVMDWDNTRIINTEQQKYKRWIKEAIEIRRRGCGTMNRDDGVYTLDHAWDCIVGEGRAGSRGRQRPLLPADKRRRK
;
A
#
# COMPACT_ATOMS: atom_id res chain seq x y z
N PHE A 1 -13.78 -40.60 46.10
CA PHE A 1 -13.53 -41.72 45.16
C PHE A 1 -13.03 -42.98 45.88
N LYS A 2 -11.95 -42.91 46.69
CA LYS A 2 -11.42 -44.05 47.46
C LYS A 2 -12.44 -44.69 48.42
N GLU A 3 -13.23 -43.88 49.12
CA GLU A 3 -14.29 -44.36 50.02
C GLU A 3 -15.44 -45.06 49.28
N LYS A 4 -15.77 -44.60 48.06
CA LYS A 4 -16.92 -45.09 47.28
C LYS A 4 -16.60 -46.32 46.40
N TYR A 5 -15.36 -46.46 45.92
CA TYR A 5 -14.96 -47.48 44.93
C TYR A 5 -13.74 -48.31 45.33
N GLY A 6 -13.32 -48.22 46.59
CA GLY A 6 -12.25 -49.02 47.16
C GLY A 6 -10.86 -48.81 46.53
N GLN A 7 -9.94 -49.73 46.83
CA GLN A 7 -8.56 -49.65 46.38
C GLN A 7 -8.39 -49.83 44.87
N GLN A 8 -9.18 -50.73 44.25
CA GLN A 8 -9.06 -51.02 42.81
C GLN A 8 -9.53 -49.84 41.95
N GLY A 9 -10.67 -49.21 42.28
CA GLY A 9 -11.12 -47.99 41.61
C GLY A 9 -10.12 -46.85 41.74
N THR A 10 -9.47 -46.73 42.90
CA THR A 10 -8.42 -45.72 43.10
C THR A 10 -7.20 -45.96 42.20
N LYS A 11 -6.83 -47.22 41.94
CA LYS A 11 -5.73 -47.56 41.01
C LYS A 11 -6.07 -47.17 39.57
N ASP A 12 -7.29 -47.48 39.12
CA ASP A 12 -7.74 -47.17 37.76
C ASP A 12 -7.88 -45.66 37.52
N PHE A 13 -8.42 -44.94 38.50
CA PHE A 13 -8.46 -43.47 38.49
C PHE A 13 -7.06 -42.85 38.38
N ARG A 14 -6.10 -43.34 39.19
CA ARG A 14 -4.70 -42.87 39.13
C ARG A 14 -4.02 -43.23 37.82
N ARG A 15 -4.36 -44.36 37.19
CA ARG A 15 -3.86 -44.73 35.86
C ARG A 15 -4.34 -43.73 34.82
N LEU A 16 -5.62 -43.37 34.85
CA LEU A 16 -6.23 -42.39 33.95
C LEU A 16 -5.60 -40.99 34.14
N GLU A 17 -5.36 -40.58 35.39
CA GLU A 17 -4.66 -39.32 35.72
C GLU A 17 -3.25 -39.28 35.10
N ARG A 18 -2.48 -40.36 35.22
CA ARG A 18 -1.14 -40.45 34.60
C ARG A 18 -1.21 -40.35 33.07
N LEU A 19 -2.23 -40.93 32.43
CA LEU A 19 -2.42 -40.83 30.98
C LEU A 19 -2.73 -39.39 30.55
N HIS A 20 -3.55 -38.66 31.30
CA HIS A 20 -3.83 -37.24 31.06
C HIS A 20 -2.56 -36.37 31.16
N GLN A 21 -1.74 -36.61 32.18
CA GLN A 21 -0.43 -35.95 32.32
C GLN A 21 0.54 -36.32 31.18
N LYS A 22 0.56 -37.59 30.76
CA LYS A 22 1.36 -38.07 29.63
C LYS A 22 0.95 -37.39 28.32
N ARG A 23 -0.36 -37.20 28.08
CA ARG A 23 -0.89 -36.43 26.94
C ARG A 23 -0.37 -35.00 26.94
N ALA A 24 -0.41 -34.31 28.08
CA ALA A 24 0.13 -32.94 28.21
C ALA A 24 1.63 -32.85 27.89
N ARG A 25 2.43 -33.81 28.39
CA ARG A 25 3.88 -33.89 28.11
C ARG A 25 4.15 -34.08 26.62
N LEU A 26 3.46 -35.02 25.97
CA LEU A 26 3.64 -35.32 24.54
C LEU A 26 3.26 -34.14 23.65
N ARG A 27 2.13 -33.46 23.94
CA ARG A 27 1.72 -32.24 23.21
C ARG A 27 2.77 -31.13 23.29
N ASN A 28 3.32 -30.87 24.48
CA ASN A 28 4.40 -29.89 24.64
C ASN A 28 5.70 -30.33 23.98
N HIS A 29 6.02 -31.62 23.98
CA HIS A 29 7.22 -32.14 23.33
C HIS A 29 7.12 -32.05 21.79
N LEU A 30 5.94 -32.31 21.23
CA LEU A 30 5.65 -32.10 19.81
C LEU A 30 5.82 -30.62 19.43
N ARG A 31 5.20 -29.70 20.20
CA ARG A 31 5.35 -28.25 19.98
C ARG A 31 6.81 -27.81 20.05
N PHE A 32 7.58 -28.33 21.00
CA PHE A 32 9.02 -28.05 21.10
C PHE A 32 9.79 -28.55 19.87
N CYS A 33 9.55 -29.79 19.41
CA CYS A 33 10.23 -30.33 18.23
C CYS A 33 9.85 -29.59 16.94
N LEU A 34 8.58 -29.20 16.78
CA LEU A 34 8.11 -28.39 15.65
C LEU A 34 8.79 -27.01 15.63
N ARG A 35 8.87 -26.33 16.79
CA ARG A 35 9.59 -25.05 16.89
C ARG A 35 11.09 -25.20 16.58
N CYS A 36 11.74 -26.24 17.09
CA CYS A 36 13.13 -26.54 16.75
C CYS A 36 13.33 -26.72 15.23
N ARG A 37 12.39 -27.40 14.56
CA ARG A 37 12.42 -27.56 13.09
C ARG A 37 12.24 -26.22 12.38
N ASP A 38 11.26 -25.42 12.79
CA ASP A 38 10.92 -24.15 12.15
C ASP A 38 12.03 -23.10 12.32
N GLU A 39 12.75 -23.12 13.46
CA GLU A 39 13.90 -22.24 13.75
C GLU A 39 15.25 -22.79 13.23
N ASN A 40 15.24 -23.94 12.55
CA ASN A 40 16.44 -24.67 12.11
C ASN A 40 17.47 -24.86 13.25
N ILE A 41 17.00 -25.44 14.37
CA ILE A 41 17.76 -25.74 15.59
C ILE A 41 17.63 -27.23 15.89
N THR A 42 18.75 -27.92 16.10
CA THR A 42 18.74 -29.32 16.55
C THR A 42 18.68 -29.37 18.09
N PRO A 43 17.68 -30.04 18.70
CA PRO A 43 17.67 -30.27 20.14
C PRO A 43 18.95 -30.97 20.62
N THR A 44 19.48 -30.62 21.79
CA THR A 44 20.73 -31.20 22.34
C THR A 44 20.78 -32.74 22.27
N SER A 45 19.67 -33.40 22.59
CA SER A 45 19.51 -34.86 22.55
C SER A 45 19.52 -35.49 21.14
N LEU A 46 19.67 -34.68 20.09
CA LEU A 46 19.77 -35.09 18.69
C LEU A 46 21.02 -34.51 18.03
N GLN A 47 21.87 -33.81 18.77
CA GLN A 47 23.11 -33.25 18.25
C GLN A 47 24.15 -34.37 18.15
N LEU A 48 24.66 -34.58 16.95
CA LEU A 48 25.75 -35.49 16.64
C LEU A 48 27.07 -34.70 16.59
N LYS A 49 28.17 -35.32 17.05
CA LYS A 49 29.53 -34.77 17.00
C LYS A 49 30.36 -35.53 15.96
N THR A 50 31.39 -34.89 15.42
CA THR A 50 32.41 -35.52 14.58
C THR A 50 33.79 -35.04 14.99
N SER A 51 34.80 -35.88 14.79
CA SER A 51 36.23 -35.51 14.86
C SER A 51 36.73 -34.89 13.56
N ILE A 52 36.00 -35.05 12.44
CA ILE A 52 36.40 -34.59 11.10
C ILE A 52 35.97 -33.13 10.90
N ARG A 53 36.95 -32.22 10.74
CA ARG A 53 36.75 -30.76 10.61
C ARG A 53 36.65 -30.29 9.16
N THR A 54 35.81 -30.91 8.34
CA THR A 54 35.56 -30.48 6.95
C THR A 54 34.11 -30.03 6.76
N GLN A 55 33.87 -29.09 5.83
CA GLN A 55 32.52 -28.59 5.53
C GLN A 55 31.59 -29.72 5.06
N THR A 56 32.12 -30.70 4.32
CA THR A 56 31.37 -31.88 3.87
C THR A 56 30.92 -32.74 5.05
N ALA A 57 31.80 -33.02 6.01
CA ALA A 57 31.45 -33.76 7.22
C ALA A 57 30.39 -33.02 8.05
N GLN A 58 30.49 -31.69 8.13
CA GLN A 58 29.52 -30.86 8.85
C GLN A 58 28.13 -30.87 8.17
N ASN A 59 28.09 -30.83 6.84
CA ASN A 59 26.85 -30.94 6.06
C ASN A 59 26.17 -32.31 6.23
N ILE A 60 26.95 -33.39 6.27
CA ILE A 60 26.44 -34.76 6.52
C ILE A 60 25.77 -34.83 7.89
N ILE A 61 26.42 -34.28 8.91
CA ILE A 61 25.91 -34.24 10.28
C ILE A 61 24.63 -33.42 10.36
N GLU A 62 24.59 -32.22 9.78
CA GLU A 62 23.38 -31.40 9.76
C GLU A 62 22.20 -32.13 9.11
N ARG A 63 22.45 -32.82 7.99
CA ARG A 63 21.43 -33.61 7.30
C ARG A 63 20.93 -34.78 8.17
N ALA A 64 21.82 -35.51 8.82
CA ALA A 64 21.47 -36.61 9.73
C ALA A 64 20.67 -36.10 10.95
N GLN A 65 21.11 -35.01 11.57
CA GLN A 65 20.41 -34.38 12.69
C GLN A 65 18.99 -33.91 12.31
N ARG A 66 18.82 -33.30 11.13
CA ARG A 66 17.50 -32.92 10.61
C ARG A 66 16.61 -34.13 10.34
N ALA A 67 17.17 -35.23 9.83
CA ALA A 67 16.43 -36.47 9.61
C ALA A 67 15.95 -37.07 10.95
N LEU A 68 16.82 -37.13 11.96
CA LEU A 68 16.46 -37.60 13.31
C LEU A 68 15.39 -36.72 13.98
N LEU A 69 15.42 -35.40 13.77
CA LEU A 69 14.36 -34.51 14.27
C LEU A 69 13.02 -34.79 13.59
N LYS A 70 13.00 -35.02 12.28
CA LYS A 70 11.79 -35.43 11.56
C LYS A 70 11.24 -36.75 12.08
N GLU A 71 12.09 -37.75 12.31
CA GLU A 71 11.62 -39.02 12.90
C GLU A 71 11.12 -38.86 14.33
N ARG A 72 11.77 -38.03 15.14
CA ARG A 72 11.28 -37.75 16.48
C ARG A 72 9.88 -37.14 16.46
N ILE A 73 9.63 -36.20 15.54
CA ILE A 73 8.28 -35.61 15.37
C ILE A 73 7.27 -36.71 15.05
N ARG A 74 7.57 -37.60 14.09
CA ARG A 74 6.68 -38.71 13.73
C ARG A 74 6.43 -39.66 14.92
N ASN A 75 7.49 -40.07 15.62
CA ASN A 75 7.41 -40.95 16.78
C ASN A 75 6.52 -40.35 17.89
N VAL A 76 6.64 -39.05 18.14
CA VAL A 76 5.84 -38.34 19.15
C VAL A 76 4.38 -38.25 18.73
N ILE A 77 4.09 -38.01 17.45
CA ILE A 77 2.72 -38.04 16.91
C ILE A 77 2.10 -39.43 17.10
N THR A 78 2.82 -40.51 16.77
CA THR A 78 2.33 -41.89 16.96
C THR A 78 2.08 -42.20 18.42
N LYS A 79 2.98 -41.79 19.33
CA LYS A 79 2.78 -41.94 20.78
C LYS A 79 1.59 -41.14 21.30
N GLN A 80 1.34 -39.95 20.75
CA GLN A 80 0.20 -39.14 21.14
C GLN A 80 -1.12 -39.83 20.77
N ARG A 81 -1.22 -40.38 19.55
CA ARG A 81 -2.42 -41.15 19.12
C ARG A 81 -2.68 -42.33 20.05
N ARG A 82 -1.66 -43.16 20.33
CA ARG A 82 -1.81 -44.31 21.25
C ARG A 82 -2.33 -43.91 22.64
N VAL A 83 -1.82 -42.79 23.18
CA VAL A 83 -2.28 -42.27 24.49
C VAL A 83 -3.70 -41.70 24.41
N GLU A 84 -4.09 -41.12 23.28
CA GLU A 84 -5.46 -40.67 23.05
C GLU A 84 -6.43 -41.88 23.01
N ASP A 85 -6.06 -42.96 22.32
CA ASP A 85 -6.84 -44.21 22.30
C ASP A 85 -6.92 -44.88 23.69
N GLU A 86 -5.81 -44.91 24.45
CA GLU A 86 -5.79 -45.43 25.83
C GLU A 86 -6.64 -44.58 26.78
N LEU A 87 -6.70 -43.27 26.59
CA LEU A 87 -7.55 -42.38 27.38
C LEU A 87 -9.03 -42.64 27.11
N GLU A 88 -9.41 -42.78 25.84
CA GLU A 88 -10.80 -43.04 25.47
C GLU A 88 -11.30 -44.36 26.05
N ARG A 89 -10.52 -45.45 25.89
CA ARG A 89 -10.80 -46.73 26.55
C ARG A 89 -10.84 -46.62 28.07
N GLY A 90 -9.87 -45.93 28.67
CA GLY A 90 -9.80 -45.77 30.12
C GLY A 90 -10.98 -45.02 30.72
N HIS A 91 -11.54 -44.03 30.02
CA HIS A 91 -12.78 -43.34 30.43
C HIS A 91 -14.00 -44.26 30.35
N LEU A 92 -14.12 -45.04 29.28
CA LEU A 92 -15.20 -46.02 29.10
C LEU A 92 -15.14 -47.13 30.16
N ASP A 93 -13.95 -47.67 30.44
CA ASP A 93 -13.73 -48.71 31.45
C ASP A 93 -14.09 -48.20 32.85
N LEU A 94 -13.67 -46.97 33.20
CA LEU A 94 -13.99 -46.37 34.50
C LEU A 94 -15.51 -46.18 34.67
N LYS A 95 -16.19 -45.74 33.60
CA LYS A 95 -17.65 -45.57 33.58
C LYS A 95 -18.38 -46.89 33.73
N ARG A 96 -17.97 -47.91 32.97
CA ARG A 96 -18.61 -49.23 32.94
C ARG A 96 -18.38 -50.02 34.24
N ASN A 97 -17.14 -50.10 34.70
CA ASN A 97 -16.76 -50.98 35.81
C ASN A 97 -17.28 -50.47 37.17
N TYR A 98 -17.50 -49.16 37.30
CA TYR A 98 -17.88 -48.53 38.58
C TYR A 98 -19.26 -47.86 38.54
N LYS A 99 -20.04 -48.04 37.46
CA LYS A 99 -21.39 -47.49 37.26
C LYS A 99 -21.49 -46.02 37.71
N LEU A 100 -20.62 -45.18 37.16
CA LEU A 100 -20.50 -43.78 37.59
C LEU A 100 -21.78 -43.00 37.26
N ASP A 101 -22.28 -42.25 38.25
CA ASP A 101 -23.34 -41.27 38.03
C ASP A 101 -22.80 -40.02 37.31
N LYS A 102 -23.69 -39.24 36.71
CA LYS A 102 -23.33 -38.07 35.89
C LYS A 102 -22.51 -37.03 36.69
N GLN A 103 -22.82 -36.86 37.97
CA GLN A 103 -22.14 -35.91 38.84
C GLN A 103 -20.68 -36.35 39.12
N MET A 104 -20.46 -37.63 39.37
CA MET A 104 -19.12 -38.21 39.54
C MET A 104 -18.31 -38.18 38.26
N GLU A 105 -18.93 -38.40 37.09
CA GLU A 105 -18.26 -38.25 35.79
C GLU A 105 -17.74 -36.82 35.57
N GLU A 106 -18.55 -35.81 35.90
CA GLU A 106 -18.16 -34.40 35.77
C GLU A 106 -17.02 -34.03 36.73
N LEU A 107 -17.06 -34.51 37.98
CA LEU A 107 -15.98 -34.30 38.95
C LEU A 107 -14.66 -34.91 38.51
N ILE A 108 -14.70 -36.16 38.00
CA ILE A 108 -13.51 -36.84 37.47
C ILE A 108 -12.95 -36.07 36.28
N LYS A 109 -13.81 -35.67 35.33
CA LYS A 109 -13.41 -34.88 34.16
C LYS A 109 -12.77 -33.55 34.55
N GLY A 110 -13.35 -32.84 35.53
CA GLY A 110 -12.78 -31.61 36.09
C GLY A 110 -11.38 -31.82 36.66
N HIS A 111 -11.21 -32.81 37.54
CA HIS A 111 -9.92 -33.16 38.14
C HIS A 111 -8.87 -33.55 37.09
N MET A 112 -9.24 -34.37 36.10
CA MET A 112 -8.33 -34.78 35.02
C MET A 112 -7.85 -33.59 34.18
N MET A 113 -8.76 -32.65 33.88
CA MET A 113 -8.43 -31.44 33.13
C MET A 113 -7.51 -30.52 33.93
N GLU A 114 -7.75 -30.34 35.23
CA GLU A 114 -6.89 -29.55 36.11
C GLU A 114 -5.48 -30.13 36.20
N LYS A 115 -5.35 -31.44 36.43
CA LYS A 115 -4.06 -32.13 36.49
C LYS A 115 -3.31 -32.07 35.17
N GLN A 116 -4.04 -32.19 34.05
CA GLN A 116 -3.47 -32.04 32.73
C GLN A 116 -2.95 -30.63 32.49
N GLU A 117 -3.70 -29.60 32.86
CA GLU A 117 -3.31 -28.21 32.67
C GLU A 117 -2.08 -27.84 33.50
N LYS A 118 -2.06 -28.25 34.78
CA LYS A 118 -0.88 -28.08 35.65
C LYS A 118 0.39 -28.70 35.05
N GLU A 119 0.29 -29.94 34.56
CA GLU A 119 1.42 -30.61 33.92
C GLU A 119 1.79 -29.96 32.57
N PHE A 120 0.80 -29.47 31.83
CA PHE A 120 1.01 -28.77 30.57
C PHE A 120 1.82 -27.48 30.75
N ILE A 121 1.43 -26.63 31.71
CA ILE A 121 2.14 -25.38 32.04
C ILE A 121 3.58 -25.68 32.48
N LYS A 122 3.76 -26.61 33.42
CA LYS A 122 5.08 -27.01 33.94
C LYS A 122 6.05 -27.49 32.84
N VAL A 123 5.56 -28.25 31.86
CA VAL A 123 6.41 -28.75 30.75
C VAL A 123 6.65 -27.63 29.72
N LYS A 124 5.64 -26.80 29.45
CA LYS A 124 5.73 -25.66 28.53
C LYS A 124 6.85 -24.70 28.96
N GLU A 125 6.88 -24.29 30.23
CA GLU A 125 7.91 -23.39 30.75
C GLU A 125 9.31 -23.98 30.64
N ARG A 126 9.48 -25.27 30.96
CA ARG A 126 10.77 -25.98 30.79
C ARG A 126 11.22 -25.99 29.34
N HIS A 127 10.30 -26.26 28.39
CA HIS A 127 10.63 -26.25 26.96
C HIS A 127 10.92 -24.85 26.42
N ILE A 128 10.26 -23.80 26.92
CA ILE A 128 10.59 -22.40 26.59
C ILE A 128 12.02 -22.08 27.04
N LYS A 129 12.37 -22.38 28.30
CA LYS A 129 13.74 -22.17 28.82
C LYS A 129 14.78 -22.96 27.98
N LYS A 130 14.48 -24.21 27.62
CA LYS A 130 15.35 -25.05 26.79
C LYS A 130 15.52 -24.49 25.38
N LEU A 131 14.45 -24.03 24.75
CA LEU A 131 14.47 -23.45 23.41
C LEU A 131 15.27 -22.14 23.40
N ASN A 132 15.04 -21.25 24.38
CA ASN A 132 15.78 -19.99 24.50
C ASN A 132 17.28 -20.23 24.69
N ARG A 133 17.68 -21.22 25.50
CA ARG A 133 19.10 -21.61 25.63
C ARG A 133 19.70 -22.08 24.31
N LEU A 134 18.96 -22.86 23.51
CA LEU A 134 19.42 -23.32 22.19
C LEU A 134 19.53 -22.18 21.18
N ILE A 135 18.58 -21.24 21.19
CA ILE A 135 18.60 -20.02 20.37
C ILE A 135 19.82 -19.15 20.73
N ASN A 136 20.05 -18.92 22.02
CA ASN A 136 21.17 -18.11 22.48
C ASN A 136 22.52 -18.76 22.18
N LYS A 137 22.62 -20.09 22.28
CA LYS A 137 23.85 -20.83 21.91
C LYS A 137 24.14 -20.77 20.41
N LYS A 138 23.10 -20.73 19.56
CA LYS A 138 23.23 -20.51 18.11
C LYS A 138 23.70 -19.08 17.80
N LYS A 139 23.20 -18.08 18.53
CA LYS A 139 23.62 -16.67 18.41
C LYS A 139 25.04 -16.43 18.90
N GLY A 140 25.51 -17.14 19.92
CA GLY A 140 26.87 -17.00 20.47
C GLY A 140 28.01 -17.59 19.63
N GLY A 141 27.70 -18.22 18.48
CA GLY A 141 28.69 -18.72 17.52
C GLY A 141 28.74 -17.91 16.22
N GLU A 142 27.92 -16.87 16.08
CA GLU A 142 28.04 -15.89 15.00
C GLU A 142 28.91 -14.75 15.52
N ILE A 143 30.09 -14.61 14.93
CA ILE A 143 30.99 -13.46 15.07
C ILE A 143 30.14 -12.19 15.09
N GLN A 144 30.37 -11.34 16.11
CA GLN A 144 29.89 -9.97 16.16
C GLN A 144 30.41 -9.22 14.93
N GLY A 145 29.67 -9.32 13.83
CA GLY A 145 29.65 -8.29 12.81
C GLY A 145 28.84 -7.15 13.41
N ASN A 146 29.51 -6.05 13.71
CA ASN A 146 28.91 -4.76 14.02
C ASN A 146 27.74 -4.50 13.06
N SER A 147 26.51 -4.70 13.54
CA SER A 147 25.31 -4.18 12.91
C SER A 147 24.73 -3.18 13.89
N THR A 148 24.80 -1.94 13.46
CA THR A 148 24.13 -0.77 14.00
C THR A 148 22.71 -1.11 14.45
N PRO A 149 22.18 -0.46 15.50
CA PRO A 149 20.81 -0.69 15.95
C PRO A 149 19.84 -0.42 14.78
N ASN A 150 19.25 -1.49 14.25
CA ASN A 150 18.28 -1.44 13.14
C ASN A 150 16.99 -0.73 13.59
N SER A 151 17.04 0.59 13.62
CA SER A 151 15.95 1.48 13.97
C SER A 151 14.99 1.64 12.79
N TRP A 152 14.30 0.56 12.40
CA TRP A 152 13.22 0.58 11.39
C TRP A 152 12.09 1.57 11.71
N VAL A 153 12.03 2.01 12.97
CA VAL A 153 11.14 3.04 13.49
C VAL A 153 12.00 4.15 14.10
N CYS A 154 11.82 5.38 13.63
CA CYS A 154 12.44 6.57 14.19
C CYS A 154 11.38 7.33 14.98
N ASN A 155 11.43 7.25 16.30
CA ASN A 155 10.54 8.00 17.17
C ASN A 155 11.20 9.32 17.57
N ILE A 156 10.73 10.43 17.01
CA ILE A 156 11.16 11.80 17.32
C ILE A 156 10.08 12.57 18.09
N SER A 157 9.06 11.87 18.59
CA SER A 157 7.98 12.42 19.41
C SER A 157 8.29 12.25 20.90
N GLN A 158 7.56 12.97 21.75
CA GLN A 158 7.62 12.78 23.20
C GLN A 158 6.86 11.51 23.66
N TYR A 159 6.01 10.95 22.79
CA TYR A 159 5.23 9.76 23.09
C TYR A 159 6.10 8.50 23.16
N LYS A 160 6.05 7.80 24.30
CA LYS A 160 6.74 6.52 24.49
C LYS A 160 5.92 5.38 23.90
N LEU A 161 6.42 4.78 22.83
CA LEU A 161 5.81 3.61 22.21
C LEU A 161 5.88 2.41 23.16
N THR A 162 4.78 1.68 23.28
CA THR A 162 4.76 0.35 23.89
C THR A 162 5.45 -0.68 22.99
N GLU A 163 5.87 -1.82 23.54
CA GLU A 163 6.50 -2.90 22.76
C GLU A 163 5.62 -3.39 21.59
N ALA A 164 4.30 -3.45 21.78
CA ALA A 164 3.37 -3.88 20.75
C ALA A 164 3.23 -2.84 19.62
N GLU A 165 3.22 -1.55 19.97
CA GLU A 165 3.22 -0.44 19.01
C GLU A 165 4.52 -0.41 18.21
N GLU A 166 5.66 -0.54 18.89
CA GLU A 166 6.95 -0.60 18.22
C GLU A 166 7.05 -1.83 17.31
N SER A 167 6.57 -2.99 17.75
CA SER A 167 6.55 -4.22 16.95
C SER A 167 5.75 -4.08 15.66
N ILE A 168 4.55 -3.47 15.70
CA ILE A 168 3.74 -3.28 14.50
C ILE A 168 4.37 -2.26 13.55
N LEU A 169 4.94 -1.17 14.07
CA LEU A 169 5.64 -0.16 13.26
C LEU A 169 6.93 -0.72 12.63
N LYS A 170 7.67 -1.58 13.35
CA LYS A 170 8.84 -2.31 12.84
C LYS A 170 8.51 -3.26 11.69
N LYS A 171 7.24 -3.65 11.47
CA LYS A 171 6.87 -4.39 10.26
C LYS A 171 6.95 -3.57 8.98
N GLY A 172 6.97 -2.23 9.11
CA GLY A 172 7.04 -1.27 8.02
C GLY A 172 5.66 -0.91 7.48
N LEU A 173 5.50 0.34 7.04
CA LEU A 173 4.22 0.88 6.59
C LEU A 173 3.60 0.11 5.41
N ASN A 174 4.41 -0.47 4.52
CA ASN A 174 3.91 -1.25 3.39
C ASN A 174 3.52 -2.69 3.77
N PHE A 175 3.65 -3.10 5.04
CA PHE A 175 3.22 -4.42 5.48
C PHE A 175 1.70 -4.57 5.32
N ALA A 176 1.26 -5.48 4.47
CA ALA A 176 -0.12 -5.90 4.36
C ALA A 176 -0.51 -6.81 5.53
N VAL A 177 -1.60 -6.45 6.21
CA VAL A 177 -2.17 -7.18 7.34
C VAL A 177 -3.29 -8.08 6.82
N THR A 178 -3.36 -9.31 7.35
CA THR A 178 -4.48 -10.21 7.07
C THR A 178 -5.78 -9.57 7.58
N PRO A 179 -6.81 -9.38 6.74
CA PRO A 179 -8.07 -8.82 7.23
C PRO A 179 -8.79 -9.77 8.18
N LYS A 180 -9.68 -9.21 9.00
CA LYS A 180 -10.51 -9.99 9.92
C LYS A 180 -11.58 -10.82 9.19
N GLU A 181 -12.07 -10.29 8.09
CA GLU A 181 -13.14 -10.88 7.28
C GLU A 181 -12.79 -10.79 5.79
N ILE A 182 -13.38 -11.66 4.99
CA ILE A 182 -13.19 -11.65 3.53
C ILE A 182 -13.85 -10.37 2.98
N PRO A 183 -13.16 -9.58 2.15
CA PRO A 183 -13.74 -8.40 1.53
C PRO A 183 -14.66 -8.79 0.37
N TYR A 184 -15.84 -9.35 0.69
CA TYR A 184 -16.79 -9.85 -0.30
C TYR A 184 -17.14 -8.78 -1.33
N ASP A 185 -17.45 -7.55 -0.90
CA ASP A 185 -17.83 -6.44 -1.78
C ASP A 185 -16.76 -6.15 -2.84
N GLU A 186 -15.48 -6.21 -2.48
CA GLU A 186 -14.39 -5.96 -3.44
C GLU A 186 -14.25 -7.10 -4.46
N PHE A 187 -14.57 -8.34 -4.07
CA PHE A 187 -14.61 -9.48 -5.00
C PHE A 187 -15.86 -9.47 -5.89
N ILE A 188 -17.01 -9.07 -5.35
CA ILE A 188 -18.25 -8.90 -6.12
C ILE A 188 -18.02 -7.82 -7.17
N VAL A 189 -17.53 -6.64 -6.76
CA VAL A 189 -17.24 -5.53 -7.67
C VAL A 189 -16.26 -5.95 -8.77
N ALA A 190 -15.18 -6.65 -8.42
CA ALA A 190 -14.22 -7.12 -9.41
C ALA A 190 -14.82 -8.17 -10.37
N THR A 191 -15.70 -9.04 -9.88
CA THR A 191 -16.36 -10.05 -10.69
C THR A 191 -17.40 -9.44 -11.63
N GLU A 192 -18.20 -8.49 -11.17
CA GLU A 192 -19.16 -7.80 -12.04
C GLU A 192 -18.46 -6.98 -13.12
N LEU A 193 -17.35 -6.31 -12.79
CA LEU A 193 -16.49 -5.68 -13.80
C LEU A 193 -15.94 -6.69 -14.82
N ALA A 194 -15.67 -7.93 -14.39
CA ALA A 194 -15.19 -8.99 -15.26
C ALA A 194 -16.29 -9.47 -16.20
N CYS A 195 -17.50 -9.64 -15.67
CA CYS A 195 -18.68 -9.98 -16.45
C CYS A 195 -18.98 -8.94 -17.53
N GLN A 196 -18.73 -7.64 -17.29
CA GLN A 196 -18.86 -6.61 -18.35
C GLN A 196 -17.94 -6.81 -19.55
N GLN A 197 -16.83 -7.52 -19.38
CA GLN A 197 -15.84 -7.78 -20.43
C GLN A 197 -16.13 -9.09 -21.19
N ILE A 198 -17.15 -9.83 -20.76
CA ILE A 198 -17.59 -11.09 -21.36
C ILE A 198 -18.87 -10.81 -22.13
N THR A 199 -18.99 -11.28 -23.37
CA THR A 199 -20.21 -11.11 -24.17
C THR A 199 -21.25 -12.19 -23.87
N ASP A 200 -20.81 -13.43 -23.70
CA ASP A 200 -21.65 -14.61 -23.45
C ASP A 200 -22.23 -14.63 -22.03
N GLU A 201 -23.57 -14.62 -21.92
CA GLU A 201 -24.29 -14.64 -20.64
C GLU A 201 -24.07 -15.93 -19.84
N GLY A 202 -23.95 -17.08 -20.51
CA GLY A 202 -23.65 -18.36 -19.86
C GLY A 202 -22.29 -18.34 -19.15
N LYS A 203 -21.26 -17.77 -19.79
CA LYS A 203 -19.93 -17.58 -19.20
C LYS A 203 -19.93 -16.56 -18.07
N LYS A 204 -20.79 -15.54 -18.12
CA LYS A 204 -20.97 -14.61 -16.98
C LYS A 204 -21.55 -15.34 -15.78
N ALA A 205 -22.61 -16.11 -15.97
CA ALA A 205 -23.23 -16.91 -14.92
C ALA A 205 -22.25 -17.95 -14.35
N GLU A 206 -21.49 -18.63 -15.22
CA GLU A 206 -20.43 -19.57 -14.82
C GLU A 206 -19.37 -18.89 -13.95
N LEU A 207 -18.87 -17.72 -14.36
CA LEU A 207 -17.88 -16.96 -13.60
C LEU A 207 -18.42 -16.56 -12.22
N ARG A 208 -19.65 -16.03 -12.14
CA ARG A 208 -20.31 -15.68 -10.87
C ARG A 208 -20.42 -16.88 -9.95
N ASN A 209 -20.98 -17.99 -10.45
CA ASN A 209 -21.19 -19.21 -9.66
C ASN A 209 -19.87 -19.81 -9.16
N ASN A 210 -18.83 -19.83 -10.00
CA ASN A 210 -17.50 -20.27 -9.60
C ASN A 210 -16.91 -19.38 -8.49
N VAL A 211 -17.03 -18.06 -8.61
CA VAL A 211 -16.53 -17.12 -7.59
C VAL A 211 -17.33 -17.25 -6.30
N VAL A 212 -18.67 -17.34 -6.37
CA VAL A 212 -19.54 -17.60 -5.21
C VAL A 212 -19.15 -18.88 -4.50
N GLY A 213 -18.95 -19.98 -5.24
CA GLY A 213 -18.49 -21.25 -4.69
C GLY A 213 -17.14 -21.15 -3.99
N ILE A 214 -16.19 -20.38 -4.54
CA ILE A 214 -14.91 -20.10 -3.88
C ILE A 214 -15.13 -19.32 -2.59
N LEU A 215 -15.93 -18.24 -2.62
CA LEU A 215 -16.12 -17.34 -1.50
C LEU A 215 -16.86 -17.99 -0.33
N LYS A 216 -17.89 -18.81 -0.58
CA LYS A 216 -18.61 -19.56 0.46
C LYS A 216 -17.73 -20.58 1.18
N ASN A 217 -16.88 -21.27 0.43
CA ASN A 217 -16.04 -22.34 0.96
C ASN A 217 -14.69 -21.84 1.50
N SER A 218 -14.49 -20.52 1.54
CA SER A 218 -13.24 -19.92 2.00
C SER A 218 -13.36 -19.35 3.40
N GLN A 219 -12.31 -19.54 4.19
CA GLN A 219 -12.15 -18.91 5.50
C GLN A 219 -10.73 -18.37 5.64
N ILE A 220 -10.59 -17.28 6.40
CA ILE A 220 -9.28 -16.71 6.72
C ILE A 220 -8.64 -17.58 7.80
N GLN A 221 -7.62 -18.35 7.43
CA GLN A 221 -7.07 -19.38 8.33
C GLN A 221 -6.13 -18.82 9.41
N HIS A 222 -5.31 -17.81 9.08
CA HIS A 222 -4.27 -17.31 9.99
C HIS A 222 -4.03 -15.79 9.88
N SER A 223 -4.04 -15.10 11.01
CA SER A 223 -3.57 -13.71 11.11
C SER A 223 -2.04 -13.64 11.03
N ASN A 224 -1.51 -12.67 10.29
CA ASN A 224 -0.08 -12.40 10.22
C ASN A 224 0.42 -11.37 11.25
N ILE A 225 -0.45 -10.92 12.16
CA ILE A 225 -0.15 -10.07 13.32
C ILE A 225 -0.80 -10.62 14.60
N THR A 226 -0.27 -10.29 15.76
CA THR A 226 -0.83 -10.71 17.06
C THR A 226 -2.05 -9.87 17.48
N LYS A 227 -2.76 -10.29 18.53
CA LYS A 227 -3.89 -9.53 19.09
C LYS A 227 -3.44 -8.21 19.72
N GLU A 228 -2.26 -8.23 20.34
CA GLU A 228 -1.61 -7.07 20.95
C GLU A 228 -1.22 -6.07 19.86
N GLU A 229 -0.61 -6.52 18.76
CA GLU A 229 -0.27 -5.68 17.60
C GLU A 229 -1.52 -5.09 16.93
N GLN A 230 -2.60 -5.86 16.83
CA GLN A 230 -3.87 -5.39 16.29
C GLN A 230 -4.52 -4.31 17.19
N SER A 231 -4.39 -4.47 18.50
CA SER A 231 -4.88 -3.49 19.49
C SER A 231 -4.02 -2.24 19.46
N ALA A 232 -2.69 -2.39 19.43
CA ALA A 232 -1.71 -1.31 19.28
C ALA A 232 -1.94 -0.50 18.00
N MET A 233 -2.15 -1.16 16.86
CA MET A 233 -2.50 -0.46 15.61
C MET A 233 -3.79 0.34 15.72
N THR A 234 -4.77 -0.16 16.48
CA THR A 234 -6.03 0.56 16.73
C THR A 234 -5.79 1.76 17.65
N ALA A 235 -4.99 1.60 18.71
CA ALA A 235 -4.62 2.67 19.63
C ALA A 235 -3.86 3.79 18.90
N LEU A 236 -2.81 3.45 18.15
CA LEU A 236 -2.03 4.40 17.34
C LEU A 236 -2.91 5.16 16.34
N SER A 237 -3.88 4.49 15.70
CA SER A 237 -4.78 5.14 14.73
C SER A 237 -5.71 6.19 15.35
N LYS A 238 -5.93 6.12 16.67
CA LYS A 238 -6.77 7.05 17.43
C LYS A 238 -5.97 8.07 18.23
N ASN A 239 -4.63 7.96 18.24
CA ASN A 239 -3.79 8.86 19.01
C ASN A 239 -3.66 10.21 18.27
N GLU A 240 -4.19 11.26 18.88
CA GLU A 240 -4.17 12.61 18.31
C GLU A 240 -2.89 13.40 18.62
N GLN A 241 -2.09 12.96 19.61
CA GLN A 241 -0.85 13.65 20.01
C GLN A 241 0.29 13.45 19.00
N ILE A 242 0.28 12.33 18.29
CA ILE A 242 1.33 11.96 17.33
C ILE A 242 0.82 11.92 15.90
N ILE A 243 1.74 12.02 14.96
CA ILE A 243 1.55 11.73 13.55
C ILE A 243 2.58 10.69 13.10
N ILE A 244 2.12 9.71 12.33
CA ILE A 244 2.96 8.63 11.79
C ILE A 244 3.13 8.85 10.29
N LEU A 245 4.38 8.92 9.85
CA LEU A 245 4.76 9.28 8.48
C LEU A 245 5.82 8.32 7.94
N PRO A 246 5.86 8.06 6.62
CA PRO A 246 7.06 7.51 6.01
C PRO A 246 8.17 8.57 6.01
N ALA A 247 9.40 8.14 6.29
CA ALA A 247 10.56 8.97 6.00
C ALA A 247 10.67 9.27 4.50
N ASP A 248 11.20 10.44 4.17
CA ASP A 248 11.47 10.87 2.80
C ASP A 248 12.42 9.90 2.06
N LYS A 249 13.43 9.37 2.77
CA LYS A 249 14.41 8.40 2.26
C LYS A 249 14.60 7.26 3.28
N GLY A 250 14.95 6.06 2.81
CA GLY A 250 15.33 4.92 3.68
C GLY A 250 14.20 4.01 4.19
N ARG A 251 12.93 4.29 3.83
CA ARG A 251 11.73 3.50 4.19
C ARG A 251 11.41 3.38 5.69
N THR A 252 12.10 4.15 6.53
CA THR A 252 11.88 4.23 7.97
C THR A 252 10.47 4.73 8.30
N THR A 253 9.87 4.17 9.34
CA THR A 253 8.61 4.70 9.90
C THR A 253 8.93 5.79 10.92
N VAL A 254 8.41 6.99 10.73
CA VAL A 254 8.66 8.14 11.62
C VAL A 254 7.44 8.39 12.49
N VAL A 255 7.66 8.53 13.80
CA VAL A 255 6.65 8.97 14.77
C VAL A 255 7.07 10.35 15.26
N MET A 256 6.19 11.34 15.10
CA MET A 256 6.48 12.75 15.40
C MET A 256 5.33 13.37 16.17
N ASP A 257 5.60 14.35 17.03
CA ASP A 257 4.54 15.12 17.69
C ASP A 257 3.72 15.87 16.64
N ARG A 258 2.39 15.79 16.73
CA ARG A 258 1.49 16.40 15.76
C ARG A 258 1.64 17.92 15.72
N GLU A 259 1.82 18.55 16.87
CA GLU A 259 1.99 20.01 16.95
C GLU A 259 3.30 20.47 16.33
N LYS A 260 4.40 19.75 16.55
CA LYS A 260 5.68 20.02 15.87
C LYS A 260 5.55 19.91 14.35
N TYR A 261 4.83 18.89 13.87
CA TYR A 261 4.55 18.73 12.44
C TYR A 261 3.74 19.91 11.88
N LYS A 262 2.68 20.33 12.57
CA LYS A 262 1.86 21.49 12.17
C LYS A 262 2.67 22.78 12.13
N GLN A 263 3.52 23.01 13.13
CA GLN A 263 4.39 24.18 13.18
C GLN A 263 5.35 24.22 11.99
N GLN A 264 6.01 23.09 11.66
CA GLN A 264 6.90 23.03 10.50
C GLN A 264 6.15 23.25 9.18
N MET A 265 4.93 22.70 9.03
CA MET A 265 4.10 22.97 7.86
C MET A 265 3.72 24.44 7.74
N LYS A 266 3.30 25.06 8.85
CA LYS A 266 2.93 26.48 8.88
C LYS A 266 4.11 27.38 8.52
N GLN A 267 5.28 27.15 9.12
CA GLN A 267 6.51 27.90 8.81
C GLN A 267 6.88 27.86 7.32
N MET A 268 6.71 26.70 6.65
CA MET A 268 6.95 26.61 5.21
C MET A 268 5.93 27.40 4.38
N LEU A 269 4.68 27.48 4.83
CA LEU A 269 3.59 28.13 4.11
C LEU A 269 3.48 29.64 4.39
N GLU A 270 4.24 30.16 5.35
CA GLU A 270 4.32 31.59 5.67
C GLU A 270 5.20 32.38 4.70
N ASP A 271 5.96 31.72 3.81
CA ASP A 271 6.76 32.38 2.77
C ASP A 271 5.87 33.06 1.72
N LYS A 272 5.73 34.38 1.85
CA LYS A 272 4.92 35.24 0.98
C LYS A 272 5.47 35.40 -0.44
N ASN A 273 6.74 35.05 -0.67
CA ASN A 273 7.31 35.05 -2.02
C ASN A 273 6.85 33.81 -2.80
N THR A 274 6.57 32.71 -2.10
CA THR A 274 6.16 31.44 -2.71
C THR A 274 4.64 31.26 -2.71
N TYR A 275 3.96 31.68 -1.63
CA TYR A 275 2.54 31.39 -1.40
C TYR A 275 1.69 32.63 -1.10
N GLU A 276 0.48 32.62 -1.65
CA GLU A 276 -0.58 33.60 -1.39
C GLU A 276 -1.77 32.91 -0.71
N ILE A 277 -2.33 33.52 0.34
CA ILE A 277 -3.56 33.03 0.97
C ILE A 277 -4.79 33.48 0.17
N LEU A 278 -5.63 32.51 -0.22
CA LEU A 278 -6.89 32.78 -0.92
C LEU A 278 -8.07 32.82 0.05
N LYS A 279 -8.96 33.80 -0.14
CA LYS A 279 -10.20 33.95 0.67
C LYS A 279 -11.28 32.91 0.35
N LYS A 280 -11.26 32.33 -0.85
CA LYS A 280 -12.27 31.40 -1.35
C LYS A 280 -11.62 30.27 -2.14
N ASP A 281 -12.23 29.09 -2.10
CA ASP A 281 -11.79 27.94 -2.87
C ASP A 281 -11.98 28.17 -4.38
N PRO A 282 -10.90 28.19 -5.20
CA PRO A 282 -11.00 28.44 -6.64
C PRO A 282 -11.42 27.20 -7.44
N THR A 283 -11.65 26.04 -6.83
CA THR A 283 -11.93 24.75 -7.51
C THR A 283 -13.00 24.87 -8.59
N GLU A 284 -14.16 25.47 -8.27
CA GLU A 284 -15.26 25.62 -9.22
C GLU A 284 -14.90 26.58 -10.37
N ASN A 285 -14.20 27.67 -10.05
CA ASN A 285 -13.79 28.65 -11.05
C ASN A 285 -12.78 28.06 -12.04
N ILE A 286 -11.81 27.30 -11.53
CA ILE A 286 -10.85 26.57 -12.37
C ILE A 286 -11.56 25.58 -13.27
N LYS A 287 -12.53 24.80 -12.74
CA LYS A 287 -13.33 23.88 -13.53
C LYS A 287 -14.18 24.60 -14.60
N LYS A 288 -14.71 25.78 -14.30
CA LYS A 288 -15.43 26.63 -15.27
C LYS A 288 -14.49 27.10 -16.39
N ASN A 289 -13.28 27.55 -16.04
CA ASN A 289 -12.26 27.97 -17.00
C ASN A 289 -11.80 26.80 -17.88
N MET A 290 -11.60 25.62 -17.30
CA MET A 290 -11.34 24.38 -18.05
C MET A 290 -12.44 24.11 -19.07
N LYS A 291 -13.72 24.15 -18.67
CA LYS A 291 -14.84 23.95 -19.61
C LYS A 291 -14.84 24.98 -20.74
N LYS A 292 -14.56 26.26 -20.43
CA LYS A 292 -14.48 27.33 -21.42
C LYS A 292 -13.38 27.07 -22.45
N LEU A 293 -12.22 26.55 -22.01
CA LEU A 293 -11.09 26.23 -22.88
C LEU A 293 -11.32 24.94 -23.70
N LEU A 294 -11.91 23.91 -23.08
CA LEU A 294 -12.06 22.60 -23.71
C LEU A 294 -13.25 22.50 -24.68
N LYS A 295 -14.32 23.27 -24.46
CA LYS A 295 -15.52 23.22 -25.31
C LYS A 295 -15.21 23.55 -26.78
N PRO A 296 -14.49 24.64 -27.13
CA PRO A 296 -14.11 24.91 -28.52
C PRO A 296 -13.22 23.83 -29.13
N LEU A 297 -12.32 23.22 -28.35
CA LEU A 297 -11.46 22.13 -28.84
C LEU A 297 -12.27 20.88 -29.17
N HIS A 298 -13.31 20.60 -28.38
CA HIS A 298 -14.23 19.51 -28.61
C HIS A 298 -15.11 19.75 -29.84
N GLU A 299 -15.72 20.94 -29.95
CA GLU A 299 -16.56 21.32 -31.09
C GLU A 299 -15.80 21.30 -32.42
N LYS A 300 -14.51 21.64 -32.41
CA LYS A 300 -13.62 21.57 -33.58
C LYS A 300 -13.03 20.16 -33.84
N GLY A 301 -13.42 19.14 -33.08
CA GLY A 301 -12.93 17.76 -33.24
C GLY A 301 -11.46 17.56 -32.88
N LYS A 302 -10.81 18.51 -32.20
CA LYS A 302 -9.41 18.38 -31.77
C LYS A 302 -9.26 17.42 -30.59
N ILE A 303 -10.30 17.28 -29.77
CA ILE A 303 -10.38 16.27 -28.71
C ILE A 303 -11.67 15.47 -28.86
N THR A 304 -11.61 14.18 -28.52
CA THR A 304 -12.77 13.29 -28.59
C THR A 304 -13.73 13.52 -27.42
N GLU A 305 -15.01 13.15 -27.57
CA GLU A 305 -16.00 13.17 -26.47
C GLU A 305 -15.51 12.39 -25.24
N LYS A 306 -14.82 11.26 -25.46
CA LYS A 306 -14.22 10.46 -24.38
C LYS A 306 -13.15 11.26 -23.62
N MET A 307 -12.29 11.99 -24.34
CA MET A 307 -11.28 12.86 -23.72
C MET A 307 -11.94 14.02 -22.98
N TYR A 308 -12.93 14.68 -23.59
CA TYR A 308 -13.67 15.78 -22.98
C TYR A 308 -14.30 15.38 -21.64
N LYS A 309 -15.02 14.25 -21.59
CA LYS A 309 -15.58 13.69 -20.35
C LYS A 309 -14.52 13.24 -19.34
N HIS A 310 -13.35 12.78 -19.82
CA HIS A 310 -12.26 12.35 -18.96
C HIS A 310 -11.54 13.53 -18.29
N TRP A 311 -11.32 14.62 -19.04
CA TRP A 311 -10.60 15.80 -18.60
C TRP A 311 -11.42 16.70 -17.68
N ILE A 312 -12.76 16.70 -17.79
CA ILE A 312 -13.65 17.43 -16.88
C ILE A 312 -14.13 16.48 -15.79
N PRO A 313 -13.55 16.51 -14.58
CA PRO A 313 -13.97 15.59 -13.53
C PRO A 313 -15.40 15.88 -13.07
N THR A 314 -16.12 14.84 -12.66
CA THR A 314 -17.44 14.99 -12.03
C THR A 314 -17.32 15.63 -10.64
N ALA A 315 -16.35 15.16 -9.86
CA ALA A 315 -16.08 15.62 -8.51
C ALA A 315 -15.40 16.99 -8.48
N ASN A 316 -15.61 17.74 -7.39
CA ASN A 316 -14.91 18.99 -7.08
C ASN A 316 -14.07 18.73 -5.84
N ILE A 317 -12.83 18.29 -6.07
CA ILE A 317 -11.88 17.90 -5.04
C ILE A 317 -10.80 18.99 -4.94
N THR A 318 -10.76 19.63 -3.78
CA THR A 318 -9.71 20.59 -3.44
C THR A 318 -8.39 19.84 -3.17
N PRO A 319 -7.27 20.19 -3.84
CA PRO A 319 -5.94 19.66 -3.53
C PRO A 319 -5.55 19.91 -2.07
N ARG A 320 -4.82 18.97 -1.47
CA ARG A 320 -4.35 19.04 -0.07
C ARG A 320 -2.85 18.81 0.00
N ILE A 321 -2.14 19.63 0.75
CA ILE A 321 -0.71 19.48 0.97
C ILE A 321 -0.41 18.68 2.24
N TYR A 322 0.72 17.97 2.25
CA TYR A 322 1.27 17.31 3.42
C TYR A 322 2.80 17.24 3.34
N GLY A 323 3.48 17.03 4.46
CA GLY A 323 4.93 16.95 4.56
C GLY A 323 5.45 15.54 4.80
N THR A 324 6.59 15.17 4.20
CA THR A 324 7.34 13.95 4.55
C THR A 324 8.68 14.27 5.23
N PRO A 325 8.99 13.68 6.39
CA PRO A 325 10.18 14.03 7.17
C PRO A 325 11.49 13.58 6.52
N LYS A 326 12.41 14.54 6.33
CA LYS A 326 13.79 14.32 5.85
C LYS A 326 14.72 14.00 7.03
N ILE A 327 14.60 12.80 7.59
CA ILE A 327 15.38 12.34 8.77
C ILE A 327 16.90 12.31 8.59
N HIS A 328 17.39 12.47 7.36
CA HIS A 328 18.81 12.54 7.02
C HIS A 328 19.37 13.97 7.07
N LYS A 329 18.52 14.98 7.33
CA LYS A 329 18.92 16.39 7.46
C LYS A 329 18.74 16.84 8.91
N GLN A 330 19.58 17.78 9.36
CA GLN A 330 19.49 18.38 10.69
C GLN A 330 18.08 18.95 10.92
N ASN A 331 17.55 18.82 12.14
CA ASN A 331 16.19 19.24 12.53
C ASN A 331 15.03 18.52 11.82
N THR A 332 15.30 17.54 10.94
CA THR A 332 14.27 16.75 10.23
C THR A 332 13.23 17.64 9.53
N PRO A 333 13.62 18.51 8.57
CA PRO A 333 12.68 19.34 7.83
C PRO A 333 11.72 18.47 7.01
N LEU A 334 10.55 19.02 6.68
CA LEU A 334 9.54 18.35 5.84
C LEU A 334 9.81 18.60 4.35
N ARG A 335 9.49 17.62 3.51
CA ARG A 335 9.31 17.81 2.06
C ARG A 335 7.82 18.03 1.79
N PRO A 336 7.39 19.19 1.25
CA PRO A 336 6.00 19.43 0.90
C PRO A 336 5.59 18.59 -0.32
N ILE A 337 4.38 18.02 -0.28
CA ILE A 337 3.77 17.26 -1.38
C ILE A 337 2.30 17.66 -1.50
N VAL A 338 1.87 18.05 -2.70
CA VAL A 338 0.46 18.36 -3.01
C VAL A 338 -0.22 17.11 -3.58
N ASP A 339 -1.32 16.69 -2.96
CA ASP A 339 -2.16 15.62 -3.46
C ASP A 339 -3.08 16.11 -4.57
N SER A 340 -2.63 15.95 -5.81
CA SER A 340 -3.37 16.37 -7.00
C SER A 340 -4.38 15.32 -7.50
N ILE A 341 -4.44 14.12 -6.90
CA ILE A 341 -5.28 13.03 -7.44
C ILE A 341 -6.77 13.40 -7.38
N GLY A 342 -7.44 13.36 -8.54
CA GLY A 342 -8.88 13.64 -8.67
C GLY A 342 -9.24 15.13 -8.66
N THR A 343 -8.26 16.02 -8.56
CA THR A 343 -8.45 17.47 -8.67
C THR A 343 -8.78 17.89 -10.12
N PRO A 344 -9.30 19.11 -10.35
CA PRO A 344 -9.77 19.57 -11.66
C PRO A 344 -8.80 19.27 -12.83
N THR A 345 -7.53 19.63 -12.69
CA THR A 345 -6.55 19.57 -13.79
C THR A 345 -5.83 18.23 -13.92
N TYR A 346 -6.02 17.28 -12.99
CA TYR A 346 -5.20 16.08 -12.87
C TYR A 346 -5.18 15.19 -14.13
N ASN A 347 -6.35 14.83 -14.66
CA ASN A 347 -6.45 13.93 -15.81
C ASN A 347 -5.90 14.59 -17.08
N MET A 348 -6.23 15.88 -17.29
CA MET A 348 -5.71 16.67 -18.40
C MET A 348 -4.19 16.78 -18.32
N ALA A 349 -3.63 17.15 -17.16
CA ALA A 349 -2.19 17.25 -16.93
C ALA A 349 -1.45 15.93 -17.24
N LYS A 350 -2.04 14.79 -16.85
CA LYS A 350 -1.49 13.46 -17.14
C LYS A 350 -1.47 13.14 -18.64
N ASP A 351 -2.54 13.47 -19.36
CA ASP A 351 -2.60 13.24 -20.80
C ASP A 351 -1.70 14.19 -21.59
N ILE A 352 -1.60 15.47 -21.18
CA ILE A 352 -0.67 16.43 -21.78
C ILE A 352 0.78 16.00 -21.56
N SER A 353 1.14 15.58 -20.34
CA SER A 353 2.47 15.02 -20.06
C SER A 353 2.80 13.88 -21.04
N ARG A 354 1.89 12.90 -21.18
CA ARG A 354 2.05 11.80 -22.15
C ARG A 354 2.20 12.26 -23.60
N ILE A 355 1.51 13.33 -23.99
CA ILE A 355 1.63 13.90 -25.34
C ILE A 355 3.03 14.48 -25.54
N ILE A 356 3.58 15.23 -24.60
CA ILE A 356 4.85 15.97 -24.78
C ILE A 356 6.11 15.18 -24.38
N SER A 357 6.01 14.17 -23.49
CA SER A 357 7.15 13.38 -23.00
C SER A 357 8.09 12.82 -24.08
N PRO A 358 7.65 12.39 -25.27
CA PRO A 358 8.57 11.92 -26.32
C PRO A 358 9.59 12.96 -26.82
N LEU A 359 9.44 14.24 -26.46
CA LEU A 359 10.39 15.30 -26.80
C LEU A 359 11.51 15.50 -25.75
N LEU A 360 11.49 14.73 -24.67
CA LEU A 360 12.50 14.75 -23.59
C LEU A 360 13.49 13.60 -23.73
N GLY A 361 14.67 13.78 -23.17
CA GLY A 361 15.71 12.76 -23.04
C GLY A 361 16.37 12.37 -24.36
N ASN A 362 16.28 13.24 -25.38
CA ASN A 362 16.88 13.04 -26.70
C ASN A 362 18.27 13.70 -26.81
N THR A 363 19.00 13.78 -25.69
CA THR A 363 20.31 14.41 -25.56
C THR A 363 21.29 13.45 -24.88
N ASP A 364 22.58 13.56 -25.20
CA ASP A 364 23.61 12.72 -24.57
C ASP A 364 23.77 13.02 -23.08
N GLN A 365 23.40 14.25 -22.66
CA GLN A 365 23.43 14.69 -21.26
C GLN A 365 22.39 13.99 -20.38
N HIS A 366 21.32 13.44 -20.98
CA HIS A 366 20.24 12.83 -20.24
C HIS A 366 20.63 11.45 -19.69
N CYS A 367 20.58 11.28 -18.37
CA CYS A 367 20.75 9.98 -17.74
C CYS A 367 19.38 9.30 -17.59
N LYS A 368 19.17 8.19 -18.29
CA LYS A 368 17.91 7.43 -18.21
C LYS A 368 17.84 6.54 -16.97
N ASN A 369 18.93 5.83 -16.66
CA ASN A 369 19.02 4.95 -15.49
C ASN A 369 20.48 4.64 -15.14
N SER A 370 20.72 4.21 -13.90
CA SER A 370 22.05 3.92 -13.39
C SER A 370 22.76 2.75 -14.05
N ILE A 371 22.04 1.79 -14.65
CA ILE A 371 22.67 0.66 -15.35
C ILE A 371 23.27 1.11 -16.68
N GLU A 372 22.59 1.98 -17.41
CA GLU A 372 23.13 2.58 -18.64
C GLU A 372 24.32 3.49 -18.31
N LEU A 373 24.19 4.36 -17.31
CA LEU A 373 25.30 5.21 -16.87
C LEU A 373 26.51 4.39 -16.37
N ALA A 374 26.30 3.31 -15.62
CA ALA A 374 27.39 2.44 -15.18
C ALA A 374 28.11 1.71 -16.33
N LYS A 375 27.52 1.60 -17.52
CA LYS A 375 28.21 1.09 -18.72
C LYS A 375 29.06 2.20 -19.34
N GLU A 376 28.51 3.40 -19.49
CA GLU A 376 29.24 4.54 -20.03
C GLU A 376 30.46 4.89 -19.16
N LEU A 377 30.29 4.93 -17.84
CA LEU A 377 31.37 5.21 -16.89
C LEU A 377 32.51 4.18 -16.90
N LYS A 378 32.28 2.94 -17.39
CA LYS A 378 33.35 1.94 -17.54
C LYS A 378 34.33 2.25 -18.65
N GLU A 379 33.90 3.03 -19.63
CA GLU A 379 34.69 3.39 -20.80
C GLU A 379 35.45 4.71 -20.57
N ILE A 380 35.22 5.36 -19.43
CA ILE A 380 35.83 6.63 -19.06
C ILE A 380 37.00 6.39 -18.12
N THR A 381 38.13 7.02 -18.43
CA THR A 381 39.26 7.19 -17.53
C THR A 381 39.34 8.64 -17.06
N ILE A 382 39.75 8.82 -15.82
CA ILE A 382 39.88 10.14 -15.18
C ILE A 382 41.36 10.43 -14.97
N GLU A 383 41.82 11.60 -15.41
CA GLU A 383 43.20 12.05 -15.24
C GLU A 383 43.45 12.61 -13.84
N ASP A 384 44.70 12.67 -13.41
CA ASP A 384 45.08 13.22 -12.09
C ASP A 384 44.65 14.67 -11.91
N ASN A 385 44.52 15.43 -12.99
CA ASN A 385 44.06 16.83 -12.97
C ASN A 385 42.54 16.99 -13.09
N ASP A 386 41.77 15.91 -13.14
CA ASP A 386 40.31 15.98 -13.14
C ASP A 386 39.73 15.79 -11.73
N ILE A 387 38.48 16.21 -11.55
CA ILE A 387 37.68 16.00 -10.34
C ILE A 387 36.26 15.54 -10.70
N LEU A 388 35.73 14.60 -9.92
CA LEU A 388 34.31 14.25 -9.93
C LEU A 388 33.53 15.22 -9.06
N ILE A 389 32.46 15.78 -9.62
CA ILE A 389 31.55 16.66 -8.91
C ILE A 389 30.10 16.23 -9.15
N SER A 390 29.24 16.54 -8.20
CA SER A 390 27.81 16.42 -8.40
C SER A 390 27.12 17.73 -8.04
N HIS A 391 26.51 18.38 -9.02
CA HIS A 391 25.66 19.54 -8.79
C HIS A 391 24.22 19.13 -8.47
N ASP A 392 23.59 19.82 -7.52
CA ASP A 392 22.18 19.68 -7.12
C ASP A 392 21.44 20.99 -7.35
N VAL A 393 20.23 20.90 -7.92
CA VAL A 393 19.38 22.06 -8.17
C VAL A 393 18.55 22.40 -6.92
N THR A 394 18.71 23.63 -6.43
CA THR A 394 17.98 24.08 -5.25
C THR A 394 16.51 24.35 -5.55
N SER A 395 15.62 23.57 -4.91
CA SER A 395 14.16 23.78 -4.95
C SER A 395 13.57 23.82 -6.36
N LEU A 396 14.07 22.97 -7.27
CA LEU A 396 13.70 22.91 -8.69
C LEU A 396 12.22 23.21 -8.94
N PHE A 397 11.33 22.38 -8.41
CA PHE A 397 9.89 22.47 -8.65
C PHE A 397 9.27 23.83 -8.29
N THR A 398 9.61 24.43 -7.15
CA THR A 398 8.98 25.69 -6.73
C THR A 398 9.61 26.92 -7.39
N LYS A 399 10.80 26.78 -8.00
CA LYS A 399 11.54 27.89 -8.59
C LYS A 399 11.62 27.87 -10.11
N THR A 400 11.20 26.79 -10.78
CA THR A 400 11.23 26.75 -12.25
C THR A 400 10.37 27.87 -12.86
N PRO A 401 10.93 28.76 -13.71
CA PRO A 401 10.19 29.84 -14.33
C PRO A 401 9.07 29.32 -15.24
N THR A 402 7.82 29.66 -14.91
CA THR A 402 6.65 29.04 -15.56
C THR A 402 6.52 29.43 -17.03
N GLN A 403 6.54 30.73 -17.35
CA GLN A 403 6.31 31.21 -18.72
C GLN A 403 7.42 30.76 -19.67
N LYS A 404 8.69 30.94 -19.29
CA LYS A 404 9.85 30.48 -20.05
C LYS A 404 9.80 28.98 -20.34
N THR A 405 9.36 28.17 -19.38
CA THR A 405 9.17 26.72 -19.59
C THR A 405 8.09 26.43 -20.62
N ILE A 406 6.96 27.15 -20.60
CA ILE A 406 5.90 27.00 -21.61
C ILE A 406 6.46 27.33 -23.01
N ASP A 407 7.23 28.40 -23.13
CA ASP A 407 7.81 28.83 -24.40
C ASP A 407 8.80 27.79 -24.95
N ILE A 408 9.67 27.22 -24.09
CA ILE A 408 10.58 26.11 -24.45
C ILE A 408 9.79 24.91 -24.99
N VAL A 409 8.73 24.50 -24.29
CA VAL A 409 7.89 23.38 -24.72
C VAL A 409 7.22 23.66 -26.06
N VAL A 410 6.66 24.85 -26.24
CA VAL A 410 6.00 25.26 -27.49
C VAL A 410 6.97 25.25 -28.66
N ASN A 411 8.18 25.78 -28.47
CA ASN A 411 9.21 25.81 -29.50
C ASN A 411 9.60 24.38 -29.93
N ARG A 412 9.79 23.47 -28.98
CA ARG A 412 10.07 22.05 -29.29
C ARG A 412 8.90 21.35 -29.99
N ILE A 413 7.66 21.65 -29.60
CA ILE A 413 6.47 21.09 -30.26
C ILE A 413 6.37 21.58 -31.71
N ARG A 414 6.66 22.86 -31.98
CA ARG A 414 6.64 23.42 -33.34
C ARG A 414 7.66 22.76 -34.26
N GLN A 415 8.77 22.28 -33.71
CA GLN A 415 9.80 21.54 -34.44
C GLN A 415 9.48 20.05 -34.59
N ASP A 416 8.51 19.53 -33.83
CA ASP A 416 8.17 18.10 -33.85
C ASP A 416 7.24 17.72 -35.01
N LYS A 417 7.82 16.99 -35.97
CA LYS A 417 7.10 16.45 -37.12
C LYS A 417 6.15 15.31 -36.77
N THR A 418 6.20 14.74 -35.56
CA THR A 418 5.43 13.55 -35.16
C THR A 418 4.19 13.84 -34.33
N LEU A 419 3.91 15.11 -33.99
CA LEU A 419 2.81 15.51 -33.11
C LEU A 419 1.44 14.98 -33.57
N HIS A 420 1.17 15.06 -34.88
CA HIS A 420 -0.07 14.59 -35.51
C HIS A 420 -0.34 13.09 -35.28
N LYS A 421 0.69 12.28 -35.02
CA LYS A 421 0.53 10.85 -34.69
C LYS A 421 0.03 10.63 -33.26
N ARG A 422 0.15 11.65 -32.40
CA ARG A 422 -0.15 11.59 -30.97
C ARG A 422 -1.44 12.33 -30.62
N THR A 423 -1.75 13.43 -31.31
CA THR A 423 -2.92 14.28 -31.04
C THR A 423 -3.25 15.20 -32.21
N ASN A 424 -4.50 15.70 -32.25
CA ASN A 424 -4.97 16.74 -33.18
C ASN A 424 -4.81 18.16 -32.59
N LEU A 425 -4.24 18.28 -31.39
CA LEU A 425 -3.95 19.57 -30.77
C LEU A 425 -2.74 20.23 -31.45
N THR A 426 -2.83 21.54 -31.64
CA THR A 426 -1.73 22.39 -32.10
C THR A 426 -0.79 22.76 -30.94
N ALA A 427 0.37 23.31 -31.27
CA ALA A 427 1.30 23.84 -30.25
C ALA A 427 0.63 24.88 -29.35
N ASP A 428 -0.17 25.79 -29.93
CA ASP A 428 -0.83 26.86 -29.18
C ASP A 428 -1.99 26.33 -28.30
N ASP A 429 -2.70 25.28 -28.74
CA ASP A 429 -3.70 24.63 -27.89
C ASP A 429 -3.01 24.00 -26.67
N ILE A 430 -1.88 23.31 -26.88
CA ILE A 430 -1.10 22.69 -25.80
C ILE A 430 -0.55 23.76 -24.86
N ALA A 431 -0.05 24.89 -25.38
CA ALA A 431 0.42 26.02 -24.59
C ALA A 431 -0.65 26.53 -23.63
N GLN A 432 -1.87 26.77 -24.13
CA GLN A 432 -3.00 27.22 -23.31
C GLN A 432 -3.38 26.20 -22.23
N LEU A 433 -3.35 24.90 -22.56
CA LEU A 433 -3.64 23.83 -21.61
C LEU A 433 -2.57 23.75 -20.51
N ILE A 434 -1.28 23.87 -20.86
CA ILE A 434 -0.18 23.91 -19.88
C ILE A 434 -0.31 25.16 -19.00
N GLY A 435 -0.56 26.34 -19.60
CA GLY A 435 -0.76 27.58 -18.88
C GLY A 435 -1.92 27.50 -17.88
N LEU A 436 -3.02 26.84 -18.25
CA LEU A 436 -4.12 26.59 -17.31
C LEU A 436 -3.69 25.71 -16.13
N VAL A 437 -2.91 24.66 -16.36
CA VAL A 437 -2.40 23.79 -15.29
C VAL A 437 -1.47 24.56 -14.35
N ALA A 438 -0.50 25.28 -14.90
CA ALA A 438 0.51 25.99 -14.12
C ALA A 438 -0.13 27.09 -13.24
N ASN A 439 -1.06 27.87 -13.80
CA ASN A 439 -1.78 28.94 -13.10
C ASN A 439 -2.85 28.43 -12.11
N SER A 440 -3.15 27.13 -12.11
CA SER A 440 -4.14 26.49 -11.23
C SER A 440 -3.50 25.74 -10.06
N THR A 441 -2.33 26.20 -9.60
CA THR A 441 -1.60 25.57 -8.49
C THR A 441 -2.04 26.15 -7.14
N TYR A 442 -2.96 25.46 -6.48
CA TYR A 442 -3.46 25.80 -5.13
C TYR A 442 -3.61 24.53 -4.30
N PHE A 443 -3.78 24.68 -2.99
CA PHE A 443 -4.04 23.57 -2.06
C PHE A 443 -4.55 24.09 -0.71
N THR A 444 -5.19 23.23 0.07
CA THR A 444 -5.57 23.53 1.45
C THR A 444 -4.64 22.87 2.46
N TYR A 445 -4.38 23.57 3.55
CA TYR A 445 -3.74 23.10 4.77
C TYR A 445 -4.37 23.76 5.99
N ASP A 446 -4.76 22.98 6.99
CA ASP A 446 -5.39 23.44 8.23
C ASP A 446 -6.54 24.43 7.96
N ASN A 447 -7.43 24.04 7.04
CA ASN A 447 -8.58 24.83 6.56
C ASN A 447 -8.24 26.19 5.89
N THR A 448 -6.96 26.47 5.64
CA THR A 448 -6.51 27.67 4.91
C THR A 448 -6.12 27.28 3.49
N ILE A 449 -6.52 28.10 2.51
CA ILE A 449 -6.26 27.86 1.09
C ILE A 449 -5.08 28.72 0.65
N TYR A 450 -4.09 28.06 0.07
CA TYR A 450 -2.87 28.69 -0.45
C TYR A 450 -2.81 28.51 -1.96
N LYS A 451 -2.30 29.52 -2.65
CA LYS A 451 -1.93 29.49 -4.06
C LYS A 451 -0.41 29.59 -4.17
N GLN A 452 0.20 28.72 -4.94
CA GLN A 452 1.62 28.84 -5.28
C GLN A 452 1.75 29.85 -6.42
N LEU A 453 2.66 30.81 -6.27
CA LEU A 453 2.81 31.93 -7.21
C LEU A 453 3.66 31.56 -8.42
N GLU A 454 4.76 30.83 -8.20
CA GLU A 454 5.70 30.44 -9.24
C GLU A 454 6.10 28.96 -9.13
N GLY A 455 6.65 28.41 -10.19
CA GLY A 455 7.00 26.99 -10.30
C GLY A 455 5.78 26.07 -10.42
N PHE A 456 6.04 24.79 -10.20
CA PHE A 456 5.11 23.69 -10.38
C PHE A 456 4.96 22.89 -9.10
N ALA A 457 3.72 22.59 -8.67
CA ALA A 457 3.51 21.81 -7.45
C ALA A 457 4.00 20.36 -7.57
N MET A 458 4.82 19.94 -6.60
CA MET A 458 5.21 18.54 -6.44
C MET A 458 3.96 17.67 -6.20
N GLY A 459 3.68 16.76 -7.13
CA GLY A 459 2.53 15.85 -7.08
C GLY A 459 1.52 16.03 -8.21
N ASN A 460 1.61 17.10 -8.99
CA ASN A 460 0.93 17.19 -10.28
C ASN A 460 1.70 16.36 -11.35
N PRO A 461 1.00 15.54 -12.17
CA PRO A 461 1.64 14.66 -13.13
C PRO A 461 2.39 15.37 -14.27
N LEU A 462 2.13 16.65 -14.52
CA LEU A 462 2.80 17.44 -15.57
C LEU A 462 4.08 18.12 -15.06
N SER A 463 4.20 18.37 -13.76
CA SER A 463 5.26 19.20 -13.17
C SER A 463 6.67 18.67 -13.45
N ALA A 464 6.91 17.38 -13.26
CA ALA A 464 8.24 16.78 -13.49
C ALA A 464 8.65 16.91 -14.95
N THR A 465 7.72 16.63 -15.88
CA THR A 465 7.94 16.78 -17.31
C THR A 465 8.31 18.22 -17.69
N LEU A 466 7.63 19.22 -17.13
CA LEU A 466 7.94 20.63 -17.39
C LEU A 466 9.30 21.05 -16.81
N CYS A 467 9.64 20.60 -15.59
CA CYS A 467 10.95 20.86 -15.01
C CYS A 467 12.06 20.24 -15.85
N GLU A 468 11.86 19.02 -16.39
CA GLU A 468 12.84 18.38 -17.29
C GLU A 468 13.05 19.18 -18.58
N PHE A 469 12.00 19.72 -19.20
CA PHE A 469 12.15 20.58 -20.39
C PHE A 469 12.99 21.81 -20.11
N PHE A 470 12.72 22.48 -18.98
CA PHE A 470 13.49 23.65 -18.57
C PHE A 470 14.95 23.28 -18.31
N MET A 471 15.21 22.20 -17.58
CA MET A 471 16.57 21.77 -17.27
C MET A 471 17.36 21.32 -18.51
N GLU A 472 16.72 20.68 -19.49
CA GLU A 472 17.38 20.33 -20.75
C GLU A 472 17.76 21.57 -21.59
N ASP A 473 16.92 22.61 -21.62
CA ASP A 473 17.25 23.86 -22.29
C ASP A 473 18.37 24.62 -21.55
N LEU A 474 18.31 24.67 -20.22
CA LEU A 474 19.31 25.31 -19.38
C LEU A 474 20.67 24.63 -19.51
N GLU A 475 20.73 23.29 -19.45
CA GLU A 475 22.01 22.56 -19.51
C GLU A 475 22.67 22.66 -20.90
N GLN A 476 21.89 22.67 -21.98
CA GLN A 476 22.43 22.89 -23.33
C GLN A 476 23.12 24.26 -23.44
N LYS A 477 22.48 25.31 -22.89
CA LYS A 477 23.08 26.65 -22.83
C LYS A 477 24.31 26.68 -21.94
N ALA A 478 24.24 26.05 -20.77
CA ALA A 478 25.34 25.97 -19.82
C ALA A 478 26.60 25.34 -20.44
N ILE A 479 26.44 24.20 -21.12
CA ILE A 479 27.53 23.47 -21.78
C ILE A 479 28.08 24.27 -22.96
N ALA A 480 27.20 24.84 -23.79
CA ALA A 480 27.62 25.62 -24.97
C ALA A 480 28.39 26.89 -24.63
N THR A 481 28.14 27.47 -23.45
CA THR A 481 28.76 28.72 -22.98
C THR A 481 29.76 28.50 -21.86
N ALA A 482 30.11 27.24 -21.56
CA ALA A 482 31.03 26.90 -20.48
C ALA A 482 32.37 27.66 -20.63
N PRO A 483 32.98 28.13 -19.53
CA PRO A 483 34.26 28.82 -19.57
C PRO A 483 35.32 28.02 -20.36
N PRO A 484 36.13 28.65 -21.23
CA PRO A 484 37.09 27.93 -22.08
C PRO A 484 38.10 27.06 -21.31
N ASN A 485 38.44 27.46 -20.09
CA ASN A 485 39.32 26.74 -19.17
C ASN A 485 38.62 25.60 -18.40
N CYS A 486 37.30 25.48 -18.51
CA CYS A 486 36.49 24.45 -17.87
C CYS A 486 36.03 23.41 -18.90
N LYS A 487 36.94 22.55 -19.35
CA LYS A 487 36.63 21.46 -20.29
C LYS A 487 35.81 20.37 -19.59
N ILE A 488 34.50 20.35 -19.83
CA ILE A 488 33.59 19.33 -19.30
C ILE A 488 33.82 18.00 -20.05
N LYS A 489 34.43 17.02 -19.38
CA LYS A 489 34.70 15.67 -19.95
C LYS A 489 33.46 14.78 -19.94
N LEU A 490 32.62 14.94 -18.92
CA LEU A 490 31.35 14.23 -18.77
C LEU A 490 30.32 15.18 -18.19
N TRP A 491 29.09 15.08 -18.68
CA TRP A 491 27.91 15.71 -18.10
C TRP A 491 26.74 14.73 -18.18
N LYS A 492 26.19 14.32 -17.03
CA LYS A 492 25.05 13.40 -16.97
C LYS A 492 24.06 13.85 -15.91
N ARG A 493 22.85 14.21 -16.32
CA ARG A 493 21.79 14.68 -15.42
C ARG A 493 20.70 13.63 -15.22
N TYR A 494 20.35 13.40 -13.96
CA TYR A 494 19.17 12.63 -13.55
C TYR A 494 18.23 13.53 -12.75
N VAL A 495 17.19 14.06 -13.42
CA VAL A 495 16.24 15.01 -12.83
C VAL A 495 16.96 16.26 -12.29
N ASP A 496 17.16 16.36 -10.97
CA ASP A 496 17.77 17.46 -10.22
C ASP A 496 19.27 17.25 -9.91
N ASP A 497 19.76 16.02 -9.97
CA ASP A 497 21.17 15.68 -9.73
C ASP A 497 21.94 15.67 -11.07
N ILE A 498 23.11 16.32 -11.11
CA ILE A 498 24.03 16.34 -12.26
C ILE A 498 25.36 15.71 -11.81
N LEU A 499 25.93 14.83 -12.64
CA LEU A 499 27.27 14.25 -12.47
C LEU A 499 28.18 14.80 -13.56
N GLU A 500 29.31 15.35 -13.16
CA GLU A 500 30.30 15.91 -14.08
C GLU A 500 31.72 15.46 -13.77
N ILE A 501 32.55 15.45 -14.82
CA ILE A 501 34.00 15.34 -14.73
C ILE A 501 34.59 16.59 -15.35
N ILE A 502 35.31 17.38 -14.54
CA ILE A 502 35.91 18.65 -14.95
C ILE A 502 37.36 18.77 -14.44
N PRO A 503 38.16 19.74 -14.93
CA PRO A 503 39.48 20.00 -14.38
C PRO A 503 39.42 20.49 -12.92
N LYS A 504 40.40 20.09 -12.11
CA LYS A 504 40.58 20.55 -10.73
C LYS A 504 40.70 22.08 -10.70
N GLY A 505 40.09 22.69 -9.68
CA GLY A 505 40.06 24.15 -9.50
C GLY A 505 39.00 24.89 -10.31
N GLN A 506 38.25 24.24 -11.21
CA GLN A 506 37.20 24.89 -12.00
C GLN A 506 35.78 24.77 -11.40
N THR A 507 35.62 24.11 -10.25
CA THR A 507 34.30 23.86 -9.65
C THR A 507 33.55 25.15 -9.33
N GLU A 508 34.21 26.12 -8.69
CA GLU A 508 33.58 27.40 -8.34
C GLU A 508 33.24 28.21 -9.59
N THR A 509 34.16 28.27 -10.57
CA THR A 509 33.95 28.93 -11.87
C THR A 509 32.72 28.37 -12.57
N LEU A 510 32.61 27.03 -12.67
CA LEU A 510 31.47 26.38 -13.29
C LEU A 510 30.19 26.63 -12.50
N THR A 511 30.24 26.56 -11.17
CA THR A 511 29.06 26.82 -10.32
C THR A 511 28.54 28.24 -10.48
N GLN A 512 29.43 29.24 -10.52
CA GLN A 512 29.06 30.63 -10.77
C GLN A 512 28.47 30.79 -12.17
N HIS A 513 29.08 30.17 -13.19
CA HIS A 513 28.55 30.14 -14.54
C HIS A 513 27.12 29.57 -14.58
N LEU A 514 26.88 28.39 -14.01
CA LEU A 514 25.56 27.76 -13.94
C LEU A 514 24.51 28.65 -13.26
N ASN A 515 24.90 29.32 -12.18
CA ASN A 515 24.04 30.25 -11.44
C ASN A 515 23.70 31.54 -12.19
N ASN A 516 24.36 31.80 -13.32
CA ASN A 516 24.16 32.97 -14.19
C ASN A 516 23.47 32.63 -15.52
N ILE A 517 23.30 31.34 -15.87
CA ILE A 517 22.62 30.93 -17.11
C ILE A 517 21.12 31.25 -17.10
N ASP A 518 20.49 31.10 -15.94
CA ASP A 518 19.08 31.47 -15.77
C ASP A 518 18.96 32.98 -15.57
N ASP A 519 18.61 33.70 -16.63
CA ASP A 519 18.33 35.14 -16.66
C ASP A 519 17.27 35.60 -15.64
N THR A 520 16.35 34.71 -15.22
CA THR A 520 15.38 35.02 -14.17
C THR A 520 16.00 35.02 -12.77
N GLY A 521 17.18 34.40 -12.60
CA GLY A 521 17.86 34.23 -11.33
C GLY A 521 17.17 33.26 -10.36
N ASN A 522 16.10 32.58 -10.79
CA ASN A 522 15.29 31.73 -9.91
C ASN A 522 15.97 30.39 -9.60
N ILE A 523 16.62 29.78 -10.58
CA ILE A 523 17.31 28.50 -10.39
C ILE A 523 18.74 28.71 -9.92
N LYS A 524 19.11 28.01 -8.85
CA LYS A 524 20.47 28.00 -8.28
C LYS A 524 20.97 26.60 -8.06
N PHE A 525 22.28 26.42 -8.23
CA PHE A 525 23.01 25.19 -8.10
C PHE A 525 23.91 25.20 -6.87
N THR A 526 23.96 24.07 -6.19
CA THR A 526 24.97 23.72 -5.18
C THR A 526 25.75 22.51 -5.66
N TYR A 527 26.90 22.20 -5.06
CA TYR A 527 27.67 21.02 -5.45
C TYR A 527 28.18 20.22 -4.25
N GLU A 528 28.38 18.93 -4.48
CA GLU A 528 29.12 18.00 -3.64
C GLU A 528 30.40 17.59 -4.38
N LEU A 529 31.55 17.65 -3.69
CA LEU A 529 32.84 17.20 -4.21
C LEU A 529 33.05 15.72 -3.87
N GLU A 530 33.83 15.03 -4.70
CA GLU A 530 34.33 13.71 -4.33
C GLU A 530 35.14 13.77 -3.03
N THR A 531 34.93 12.78 -2.15
CA THR A 531 35.67 12.61 -0.90
C THR A 531 36.49 11.32 -1.02
N GLU A 532 37.80 11.39 -0.81
CA GLU A 532 38.71 10.25 -1.00
C GLU A 532 38.56 9.59 -2.39
N GLY A 533 38.44 10.41 -3.44
CA GLY A 533 38.25 9.95 -4.82
C GLY A 533 36.92 9.22 -5.07
N SER A 534 35.95 9.37 -4.17
CA SER A 534 34.63 8.73 -4.25
C SER A 534 33.49 9.75 -4.24
N ILE A 535 32.50 9.55 -5.10
CA ILE A 535 31.24 10.32 -5.08
C ILE A 535 30.02 9.40 -5.15
N ALA A 536 28.91 9.83 -4.57
CA ALA A 536 27.64 9.13 -4.65
C ALA A 536 26.76 9.80 -5.71
N PHE A 537 26.28 9.03 -6.69
CA PHE A 537 25.35 9.52 -7.71
C PHE A 537 24.25 8.48 -7.97
N MET A 538 22.98 8.93 -7.98
CA MET A 538 21.81 8.04 -7.99
C MET A 538 21.90 6.94 -6.90
N ASP A 539 22.08 5.69 -7.32
CA ASP A 539 22.16 4.51 -6.47
C ASP A 539 23.56 3.84 -6.54
N MET A 540 24.55 4.59 -7.04
CA MET A 540 25.93 4.20 -7.28
C MET A 540 26.91 4.94 -6.36
N LYS A 541 27.98 4.26 -5.94
CA LYS A 541 29.19 4.87 -5.38
C LYS A 541 30.25 4.73 -6.47
N ILE A 542 30.70 5.84 -7.02
CA ILE A 542 31.69 5.91 -8.09
C ILE A 542 33.01 6.24 -7.43
N THR A 543 34.01 5.38 -7.59
CA THR A 543 35.32 5.49 -6.94
C THR A 543 36.42 5.42 -7.98
N ARG A 544 37.25 6.47 -8.04
CA ARG A 544 38.44 6.51 -8.89
C ARG A 544 39.49 5.49 -8.40
N GLN A 545 40.02 4.70 -9.32
CA GLN A 545 41.13 3.78 -9.09
C GLN A 545 42.47 4.46 -9.39
N THR A 546 43.57 3.84 -8.94
CA THR A 546 44.93 4.35 -9.15
C THR A 546 45.36 4.37 -10.61
N ASP A 547 44.73 3.57 -11.48
CA ASP A 547 44.96 3.54 -12.93
C ASP A 547 44.06 4.51 -13.70
N GLY A 548 43.31 5.38 -12.99
CA GLY A 548 42.36 6.33 -13.57
C GLY A 548 41.00 5.72 -13.95
N THR A 549 40.81 4.40 -13.85
CA THR A 549 39.51 3.77 -14.12
C THR A 549 38.51 4.00 -12.99
N LEU A 550 37.22 3.77 -13.27
CA LEU A 550 36.14 3.93 -12.29
C LEU A 550 35.61 2.59 -11.78
N ASN A 551 35.73 2.35 -10.47
CA ASN A 551 34.98 1.30 -9.78
C ASN A 551 33.61 1.83 -9.38
N ILE A 552 32.56 1.06 -9.67
CA ILE A 552 31.18 1.38 -9.33
C ILE A 552 30.66 0.33 -8.37
N ASN A 553 30.15 0.78 -7.21
CA ASN A 553 29.47 -0.05 -6.22
C ASN A 553 28.02 0.40 -5.99
N THR A 554 27.24 -0.43 -5.32
CA THR A 554 25.91 -0.04 -4.82
C THR A 554 26.04 0.98 -3.68
N TYR A 555 25.53 2.20 -3.85
CA TYR A 555 25.49 3.19 -2.78
C TYR A 555 24.24 3.05 -1.90
N ARG A 556 24.40 3.12 -0.58
CA ARG A 556 23.30 3.18 0.38
C ARG A 556 23.51 4.39 1.26
N LYS A 557 22.53 5.31 1.30
CA LYS A 557 22.57 6.46 2.20
C LYS A 557 22.68 5.99 3.67
N PRO A 558 23.27 6.78 4.59
CA PRO A 558 23.40 6.42 6.00
C PRO A 558 22.08 6.02 6.67
N THR A 559 20.94 6.57 6.20
CA THR A 559 19.61 6.24 6.71
C THR A 559 18.99 4.99 6.07
N HIS A 560 19.72 4.23 5.26
CA HIS A 560 19.23 2.99 4.66
C HIS A 560 19.08 1.91 5.73
N THR A 561 17.87 1.39 5.87
CA THR A 561 17.51 0.48 6.98
C THR A 561 17.60 -1.01 6.65
N ASP A 562 17.88 -1.34 5.38
CA ASP A 562 17.69 -2.69 4.82
C ASP A 562 16.29 -3.29 5.07
N GLN A 563 15.31 -2.42 5.39
CA GLN A 563 13.93 -2.83 5.59
C GLN A 563 13.24 -2.98 4.23
N TYR A 564 13.09 -4.23 3.81
CA TYR A 564 12.27 -4.61 2.67
C TYR A 564 10.92 -5.17 3.13
N LEU A 565 10.08 -5.57 2.17
CA LEU A 565 8.79 -6.18 2.49
C LEU A 565 9.01 -7.46 3.30
N LEU A 566 8.49 -7.54 4.52
CA LEU A 566 8.61 -8.78 5.31
C LEU A 566 7.95 -9.97 4.61
N TRP A 567 8.60 -11.14 4.67
CA TRP A 567 8.07 -12.37 4.08
C TRP A 567 6.70 -12.78 4.62
N THR A 568 6.40 -12.44 5.87
CA THR A 568 5.12 -12.72 6.54
C THR A 568 3.98 -11.80 6.10
N SER A 569 4.25 -10.77 5.30
CA SER A 569 3.24 -9.83 4.83
C SER A 569 2.20 -10.50 3.94
N GLU A 570 0.96 -10.03 3.98
CA GLU A 570 -0.16 -10.53 3.18
C GLU A 570 -0.12 -9.99 1.74
N HIS A 571 0.99 -10.29 1.06
CA HIS A 571 1.23 -10.00 -0.34
C HIS A 571 1.38 -11.31 -1.14
N PRO A 572 1.04 -11.29 -2.45
CA PRO A 572 1.34 -12.39 -3.34
C PRO A 572 2.83 -12.73 -3.32
N THR A 573 3.15 -14.03 -3.41
CA THR A 573 4.54 -14.50 -3.48
C THR A 573 5.31 -13.82 -4.61
N ILE A 574 4.67 -13.51 -5.75
CA ILE A 574 5.33 -12.82 -6.87
C ILE A 574 5.82 -11.41 -6.50
N HIS A 575 5.12 -10.67 -5.64
CA HIS A 575 5.58 -9.36 -5.16
C HIS A 575 6.80 -9.51 -4.25
N LYS A 576 6.78 -10.51 -3.35
CA LYS A 576 7.91 -10.81 -2.47
C LYS A 576 9.15 -11.24 -3.27
N MET A 577 8.96 -12.10 -4.28
CA MET A 577 10.03 -12.50 -5.21
C MET A 577 10.54 -11.33 -6.06
N SER A 578 9.70 -10.33 -6.35
CA SER A 578 10.13 -9.12 -7.05
C SER A 578 11.16 -8.34 -6.26
N VAL A 579 11.04 -8.27 -4.93
CA VAL A 579 12.05 -7.60 -4.08
C VAL A 579 13.43 -8.22 -4.29
N ILE A 580 13.53 -9.56 -4.26
CA ILE A 580 14.80 -10.28 -4.47
C ILE A 580 15.37 -9.95 -5.86
N ARG A 581 14.54 -10.06 -6.90
CA ARG A 581 14.94 -9.79 -8.28
C ARG A 581 15.42 -8.35 -8.45
N THR A 582 14.72 -7.37 -7.88
CA THR A 582 15.11 -5.96 -7.96
C THR A 582 16.47 -5.70 -7.29
N LEU A 583 16.75 -6.33 -6.13
CA LEU A 583 18.05 -6.18 -5.47
C LEU A 583 19.20 -6.78 -6.28
N TYR A 584 19.00 -7.98 -6.82
CA TYR A 584 20.03 -8.61 -7.67
C TYR A 584 20.16 -7.93 -9.04
N HIS A 585 19.08 -7.37 -9.58
CA HIS A 585 19.12 -6.58 -10.80
C HIS A 585 19.91 -5.29 -10.59
N ARG A 586 19.71 -4.62 -9.46
CA ARG A 586 20.48 -3.44 -9.06
C ARG A 586 21.97 -3.74 -8.96
N ALA A 587 22.35 -4.90 -8.40
CA ALA A 587 23.75 -5.33 -8.31
C ALA A 587 24.45 -5.52 -9.67
N ASN A 588 23.75 -5.36 -10.80
CA ASN A 588 24.35 -5.34 -12.14
C ASN A 588 25.14 -4.05 -12.43
N ILE A 589 24.91 -2.96 -11.70
CA ILE A 589 25.74 -1.73 -11.81
C ILE A 589 27.19 -1.98 -11.41
N ILE A 590 27.42 -2.98 -10.55
CA ILE A 590 28.74 -3.22 -9.96
C ILE A 590 29.74 -3.64 -11.05
N THR A 591 30.90 -2.98 -11.06
CA THR A 591 31.96 -3.23 -12.05
C THR A 591 32.78 -4.46 -11.66
N GLU A 592 33.28 -4.52 -10.43
CA GLU A 592 34.19 -5.57 -9.97
C GLU A 592 33.50 -6.83 -9.40
N GLU A 593 34.11 -7.99 -9.61
CA GLU A 593 33.56 -9.26 -9.12
C GLU A 593 33.75 -9.45 -7.61
N ARG A 594 34.82 -8.90 -7.03
CA ARG A 594 35.04 -8.88 -5.57
C ARG A 594 33.89 -8.18 -4.87
N ASP A 595 33.53 -7.00 -5.36
CA ASP A 595 32.47 -6.18 -4.79
C ASP A 595 31.08 -6.76 -5.03
N ARG A 596 30.89 -7.43 -6.17
CA ARG A 596 29.65 -8.16 -6.45
C ARG A 596 29.42 -9.29 -5.44
N LYS A 597 30.49 -9.98 -5.01
CA LYS A 597 30.41 -11.00 -3.95
C LYS A 597 30.09 -10.38 -2.60
N GLN A 598 30.63 -9.20 -2.29
CA GLN A 598 30.30 -8.47 -1.06
C GLN A 598 28.83 -8.02 -1.05
N GLU A 599 28.36 -7.47 -2.17
CA GLU A 599 26.96 -7.08 -2.34
C GLU A 599 26.01 -8.28 -2.25
N ASP A 600 26.37 -9.44 -2.82
CA ASP A 600 25.59 -10.67 -2.67
C ASP A 600 25.45 -11.08 -1.19
N LYS A 601 26.53 -11.00 -0.41
CA LYS A 601 26.48 -11.26 1.04
C LYS A 601 25.56 -10.28 1.75
N HIS A 602 25.63 -8.99 1.41
CA HIS A 602 24.76 -7.95 1.95
C HIS A 602 23.28 -8.21 1.63
N ILE A 603 22.95 -8.44 0.36
CA ILE A 603 21.58 -8.73 -0.09
C ILE A 603 21.02 -9.96 0.65
N GLN A 604 21.82 -11.03 0.76
CA GLN A 604 21.41 -12.23 1.49
C GLN A 604 21.16 -11.93 2.98
N HIS A 605 22.03 -11.16 3.62
CA HIS A 605 21.87 -10.76 5.01
C HIS A 605 20.58 -9.94 5.20
N ALA A 606 20.38 -8.89 4.41
CA ALA A 606 19.20 -8.03 4.49
C ALA A 606 17.88 -8.78 4.25
N LEU A 607 17.85 -9.67 3.26
CA LEU A 607 16.68 -10.52 2.97
C LEU A 607 16.40 -11.50 4.13
N LYS A 608 17.43 -12.11 4.74
CA LYS A 608 17.28 -12.95 5.93
C LYS A 608 16.72 -12.17 7.12
N THR A 609 17.18 -10.94 7.34
CA THR A 609 16.63 -10.02 8.36
C THR A 609 15.15 -9.71 8.09
N CYS A 610 14.76 -9.59 6.81
CA CYS A 610 13.36 -9.47 6.38
C CYS A 610 12.57 -10.80 6.36
N ARG A 611 13.13 -11.87 6.96
CA ARG A 611 12.56 -13.21 7.11
C ARG A 611 12.31 -13.97 5.80
N TYR A 612 13.02 -13.63 4.73
CA TYR A 612 12.94 -14.38 3.48
C TYR A 612 13.56 -15.78 3.65
N PRO A 613 12.88 -16.84 3.20
CA PRO A 613 13.43 -18.19 3.28
C PRO A 613 14.54 -18.38 2.26
N THR A 614 15.57 -19.15 2.62
CA THR A 614 16.76 -19.39 1.78
C THR A 614 16.42 -19.90 0.38
N TRP A 615 15.41 -20.77 0.24
CA TRP A 615 14.99 -21.27 -1.07
C TRP A 615 14.49 -20.15 -1.99
N ALA A 616 13.82 -19.13 -1.45
CA ALA A 616 13.29 -18.01 -2.23
C ALA A 616 14.44 -17.10 -2.68
N ILE A 617 15.39 -16.82 -1.78
CA ILE A 617 16.60 -16.04 -2.09
C ILE A 617 17.38 -16.71 -3.23
N ASN A 618 17.67 -18.00 -3.10
CA ASN A 618 18.39 -18.76 -4.12
C ASN A 618 17.66 -18.77 -5.46
N LYS A 619 16.34 -19.00 -5.44
CA LYS A 619 15.52 -18.99 -6.65
C LYS A 619 15.52 -17.61 -7.34
N GLY A 620 15.35 -16.53 -6.59
CA GLY A 620 15.34 -15.17 -7.13
C GLY A 620 16.69 -14.76 -7.70
N LYS A 621 17.78 -15.14 -7.04
CA LYS A 621 19.15 -14.97 -7.54
C LYS A 621 19.34 -15.69 -8.88
N GLN A 622 19.02 -16.98 -8.92
CA GLN A 622 19.13 -17.81 -10.15
C GLN A 622 18.33 -17.22 -11.32
N GLN A 623 17.09 -16.79 -11.07
CA GLN A 623 16.25 -16.16 -12.11
C GLN A 623 16.93 -14.94 -12.73
N THR A 624 17.52 -14.07 -11.90
CA THR A 624 18.20 -12.85 -12.35
C THR A 624 19.50 -13.16 -13.09
N THR A 625 20.26 -14.16 -12.65
CA THR A 625 21.49 -14.61 -13.35
C THR A 625 21.17 -15.23 -14.72
N THR A 626 20.09 -16.01 -14.83
CA THR A 626 19.67 -16.61 -16.11
C THR A 626 19.16 -15.55 -17.07
N GLU A 627 18.39 -14.56 -16.59
CA GLU A 627 17.97 -13.40 -17.38
C GLU A 627 19.18 -12.61 -17.90
N ARG A 628 20.24 -12.46 -17.10
CA ARG A 628 21.50 -11.81 -17.52
C ARG A 628 22.23 -12.57 -18.65
N LYS A 629 22.13 -13.90 -18.71
CA LYS A 629 22.76 -14.73 -19.75
C LYS A 629 21.98 -14.75 -21.07
N LYS A 630 20.68 -14.43 -21.03
CA LYS A 630 19.91 -14.24 -22.26
C LYS A 630 20.21 -12.83 -22.78
N GLN A 631 20.85 -12.72 -23.95
CA GLN A 631 20.84 -11.45 -24.67
C GLN A 631 19.39 -10.98 -24.77
N PRO A 632 19.11 -9.66 -24.68
CA PRO A 632 17.78 -9.15 -24.92
C PRO A 632 17.43 -9.50 -26.36
N GLN A 633 16.72 -10.61 -26.58
CA GLN A 633 15.93 -10.77 -27.78
C GLN A 633 15.05 -9.53 -27.79
N GLN A 634 15.30 -8.64 -28.76
CA GLN A 634 14.29 -7.68 -29.15
C GLN A 634 13.02 -8.50 -29.25
N ARG A 635 12.07 -8.24 -28.35
CA ARG A 635 10.73 -8.76 -28.56
C ARG A 635 10.33 -8.15 -29.88
N THR A 636 10.48 -8.91 -30.97
CA THR A 636 9.74 -8.70 -32.20
C THR A 636 8.31 -8.61 -31.70
N ARG A 637 7.80 -7.37 -31.62
CA ARG A 637 6.38 -7.14 -31.46
C ARG A 637 5.82 -7.81 -32.70
N ASN A 638 5.26 -9.01 -32.56
CA ASN A 638 4.41 -9.57 -33.59
C ASN A 638 3.42 -8.45 -33.96
N PRO A 639 3.38 -8.01 -35.23
CA PRO A 639 2.49 -6.95 -35.68
C PRO A 639 1.01 -7.31 -35.52
N GLU A 640 0.70 -8.59 -35.33
CA GLU A 640 -0.60 -9.07 -34.90
C GLU A 640 -0.87 -8.63 -33.46
N ARG A 641 -1.39 -7.41 -33.33
CA ARG A 641 -1.95 -6.88 -32.09
C ARG A 641 -3.09 -7.80 -31.64
N GLN A 642 -2.80 -8.83 -30.84
CA GLN A 642 -3.81 -9.42 -29.97
C GLN A 642 -4.42 -8.27 -29.17
N GLU A 643 -5.74 -8.16 -29.20
CA GLU A 643 -6.44 -7.12 -28.45
C GLU A 643 -5.97 -7.15 -26.99
N PRO A 644 -5.72 -5.98 -26.37
CA PRO A 644 -5.23 -5.92 -25.01
C PRO A 644 -6.25 -6.59 -24.08
N LYS A 645 -5.83 -7.66 -23.40
CA LYS A 645 -6.67 -8.41 -22.46
C LYS A 645 -7.26 -7.45 -21.40
N PRO A 646 -8.57 -7.54 -21.09
CA PRO A 646 -9.17 -6.74 -20.03
C PRO A 646 -8.43 -6.89 -18.70
N VAL A 647 -8.18 -5.79 -18.01
CA VAL A 647 -7.39 -5.76 -16.77
C VAL A 647 -8.26 -5.39 -15.58
N ILE A 648 -8.38 -6.30 -14.61
CA ILE A 648 -9.22 -6.11 -13.42
C ILE A 648 -8.39 -6.37 -12.17
N THR A 649 -8.31 -5.37 -11.28
CA THR A 649 -7.49 -5.50 -10.08
C THR A 649 -8.25 -6.19 -8.95
N LEU A 650 -7.70 -7.29 -8.42
CA LEU A 650 -8.27 -8.02 -7.28
C LEU A 650 -7.60 -7.61 -5.95
N PRO A 651 -8.36 -7.56 -4.83
CA PRO A 651 -7.74 -7.55 -3.51
C PRO A 651 -7.04 -8.90 -3.28
N TYR A 652 -5.86 -8.88 -2.66
CA TYR A 652 -5.11 -10.08 -2.34
C TYR A 652 -5.44 -10.60 -0.95
N ILE A 653 -5.95 -11.82 -0.90
CA ILE A 653 -6.21 -12.64 0.27
C ILE A 653 -5.67 -14.03 -0.04
N ARG A 654 -4.68 -14.48 0.72
CA ARG A 654 -3.98 -15.75 0.43
C ARG A 654 -4.95 -16.93 0.42
N GLY A 655 -4.87 -17.73 -0.63
CA GLY A 655 -5.68 -18.93 -0.83
C GLY A 655 -7.05 -18.67 -1.48
N ILE A 656 -7.53 -17.42 -1.48
CA ILE A 656 -8.81 -17.03 -2.11
C ILE A 656 -8.52 -16.38 -3.46
N THR A 657 -7.68 -15.33 -3.46
CA THR A 657 -7.41 -14.54 -4.67
C THR A 657 -6.75 -15.36 -5.75
N GLU A 658 -5.89 -16.34 -5.42
CA GLU A 658 -5.28 -17.24 -6.39
C GLU A 658 -6.33 -18.09 -7.12
N LYS A 659 -7.34 -18.59 -6.40
CA LYS A 659 -8.44 -19.38 -6.97
C LYS A 659 -9.29 -18.52 -7.90
N ILE A 660 -9.68 -17.33 -7.46
CA ILE A 660 -10.47 -16.39 -8.27
C ILE A 660 -9.70 -15.96 -9.52
N ARG A 661 -8.40 -15.65 -9.38
CA ARG A 661 -7.52 -15.35 -10.52
C ARG A 661 -7.44 -16.52 -11.51
N ALA A 662 -7.38 -17.76 -11.04
CA ALA A 662 -7.39 -18.92 -11.92
C ALA A 662 -8.72 -19.05 -12.69
N THR A 663 -9.86 -18.79 -12.04
CA THR A 663 -11.17 -18.75 -12.69
C THR A 663 -11.24 -17.63 -13.75
N MET A 664 -10.92 -16.39 -13.39
CA MET A 664 -10.97 -15.25 -14.32
C MET A 664 -10.00 -15.41 -15.51
N LYS A 665 -8.87 -16.10 -15.32
CA LYS A 665 -7.92 -16.38 -16.41
C LYS A 665 -8.55 -17.24 -17.52
N LYS A 666 -9.50 -18.15 -17.19
CA LYS A 666 -10.22 -18.97 -18.19
C LYS A 666 -11.05 -18.12 -19.15
N HIS A 667 -11.49 -16.94 -18.70
CA HIS A 667 -12.25 -15.97 -19.49
C HIS A 667 -11.34 -14.90 -20.15
N ASN A 668 -10.03 -15.16 -20.27
CA ASN A 668 -9.04 -14.25 -20.87
C ASN A 668 -8.88 -12.89 -20.16
N ILE A 669 -9.20 -12.81 -18.87
CA ILE A 669 -9.10 -11.59 -18.06
C ILE A 669 -7.77 -11.57 -17.30
N ASN A 670 -7.02 -10.48 -17.44
CA ASN A 670 -5.80 -10.26 -16.67
C ASN A 670 -6.12 -9.67 -15.31
N THR A 671 -5.64 -10.29 -14.23
CA THR A 671 -6.05 -9.93 -12.86
C THR A 671 -4.88 -9.53 -11.97
N PRO A 672 -4.26 -8.36 -12.15
CA PRO A 672 -3.24 -7.87 -11.21
C PRO A 672 -3.83 -7.78 -9.80
N THR A 673 -2.99 -7.98 -8.78
CA THR A 673 -3.44 -8.05 -7.39
C THR A 673 -2.86 -6.92 -6.57
N LYS A 674 -3.65 -6.35 -5.66
CA LYS A 674 -3.20 -5.34 -4.69
C LYS A 674 -3.43 -5.83 -3.25
N PRO A 675 -2.58 -5.48 -2.27
CA PRO A 675 -2.87 -5.75 -0.87
C PRO A 675 -4.19 -5.08 -0.46
N TYR A 676 -5.02 -5.76 0.33
CA TYR A 676 -6.31 -5.20 0.77
C TYR A 676 -6.13 -4.08 1.81
N THR A 677 -5.39 -4.34 2.88
CA THR A 677 -5.08 -3.35 3.92
C THR A 677 -3.62 -3.42 4.31
N THR A 678 -2.96 -2.27 4.41
CA THR A 678 -1.58 -2.13 4.89
C THR A 678 -1.53 -1.34 6.20
N VAL A 679 -0.42 -1.43 6.93
CA VAL A 679 -0.16 -0.59 8.10
C VAL A 679 -0.25 0.91 7.72
N ARG A 680 0.26 1.28 6.54
CA ARG A 680 0.15 2.65 5.98
C ARG A 680 -1.29 3.12 5.87
N ASN A 681 -2.16 2.30 5.27
CA ASN A 681 -3.58 2.65 5.10
C ASN A 681 -4.30 2.86 6.44
N ARG A 682 -3.80 2.22 7.52
CA ARG A 682 -4.39 2.31 8.86
C ARG A 682 -3.85 3.49 9.67
N LEU A 683 -2.57 3.83 9.53
CA LEU A 683 -1.88 4.73 10.45
C LEU A 683 -1.47 6.09 9.84
N VAL A 684 -1.30 6.18 8.52
CA VAL A 684 -0.70 7.35 7.87
C VAL A 684 -1.78 8.24 7.26
N HIS A 685 -2.23 9.24 8.01
CA HIS A 685 -3.26 10.20 7.61
C HIS A 685 -2.80 11.65 7.82
N PRO A 686 -1.85 12.16 7.01
CA PRO A 686 -1.26 13.48 7.24
C PRO A 686 -2.02 14.64 6.62
N LYS A 687 -3.03 14.33 5.80
CA LYS A 687 -3.87 15.31 5.11
C LYS A 687 -5.07 15.66 5.98
N ASP A 688 -5.55 16.89 5.84
CA ASP A 688 -6.76 17.35 6.53
C ASP A 688 -7.96 16.45 6.27
N LYS A 689 -8.78 16.24 7.29
CA LYS A 689 -10.02 15.48 7.18
C LYS A 689 -11.01 16.28 6.33
N ILE A 690 -11.58 15.65 5.30
CA ILE A 690 -12.66 16.24 4.52
C ILE A 690 -13.98 16.05 5.28
N PRO A 691 -14.74 17.12 5.59
CA PRO A 691 -16.08 17.01 6.17
C PRO A 691 -16.98 16.10 5.35
N ALA A 692 -17.86 15.33 6.01
CA ALA A 692 -18.68 14.32 5.33
C ALA A 692 -19.48 14.90 4.15
N GLY A 693 -20.07 16.08 4.33
CA GLY A 693 -20.83 16.79 3.29
C GLY A 693 -20.03 17.19 2.04
N LEU A 694 -18.72 17.39 2.16
CA LEU A 694 -17.83 17.78 1.06
C LEU A 694 -17.18 16.58 0.36
N LYS A 695 -17.38 15.36 0.86
CA LYS A 695 -16.85 14.15 0.21
C LYS A 695 -17.56 13.88 -1.11
N CYS A 696 -16.79 13.54 -2.13
CA CYS A 696 -17.26 13.13 -3.45
C CYS A 696 -17.10 11.61 -3.65
N GLY A 697 -17.86 11.02 -4.59
CA GLY A 697 -17.73 9.60 -4.93
C GLY A 697 -18.15 8.70 -3.77
N VAL A 698 -19.33 8.96 -3.20
CA VAL A 698 -19.82 8.28 -2.01
C VAL A 698 -21.10 7.49 -2.29
N VAL A 699 -21.27 6.39 -1.57
CA VAL A 699 -22.58 5.76 -1.35
C VAL A 699 -23.03 6.20 0.04
N TYR A 700 -24.24 6.73 0.14
CA TYR A 700 -24.78 7.32 1.36
C TYR A 700 -26.15 6.73 1.71
N GLU A 701 -26.52 6.85 2.98
CA GLU A 701 -27.85 6.52 3.48
C GLU A 701 -28.51 7.76 4.10
N ILE A 702 -29.82 7.92 3.86
CA ILE A 702 -30.67 8.95 4.48
C ILE A 702 -31.80 8.22 5.25
N PRO A 703 -31.83 8.28 6.58
CA PRO A 703 -32.88 7.66 7.37
C PRO A 703 -34.20 8.43 7.32
N CYS A 704 -35.32 7.73 7.51
CA CYS A 704 -36.61 8.36 7.84
C CYS A 704 -36.69 8.63 9.34
N LYS A 705 -37.32 9.75 9.75
CA LYS A 705 -37.56 10.06 11.18
C LYS A 705 -38.68 9.22 11.80
N LEU A 706 -39.63 8.78 10.99
CA LEU A 706 -40.89 8.19 11.47
C LEU A 706 -41.00 6.67 11.24
N CYS A 707 -40.11 6.06 10.45
CA CYS A 707 -40.08 4.61 10.26
C CYS A 707 -38.66 4.08 10.12
N ASN A 708 -38.51 2.76 10.18
CA ASN A 708 -37.21 2.09 10.11
C ASN A 708 -36.61 1.99 8.69
N LYS A 709 -37.22 2.65 7.70
CA LYS A 709 -36.75 2.64 6.31
C LYS A 709 -35.63 3.66 6.11
N THR A 710 -34.68 3.31 5.25
CA THR A 710 -33.56 4.17 4.85
C THR A 710 -33.48 4.27 3.33
N TYR A 711 -33.13 5.44 2.79
CA TYR A 711 -32.82 5.58 1.38
C TYR A 711 -31.32 5.39 1.17
N ILE A 712 -30.94 4.56 0.20
CA ILE A 712 -29.55 4.38 -0.21
C ILE A 712 -29.35 5.03 -1.58
N GLY A 713 -28.29 5.82 -1.73
CA GLY A 713 -27.97 6.46 -2.99
C GLY A 713 -26.48 6.62 -3.24
N GLU A 714 -26.09 6.81 -4.49
CA GLU A 714 -24.73 7.21 -4.87
C GLU A 714 -24.65 8.67 -5.33
N THR A 715 -23.46 9.26 -5.17
CA THR A 715 -23.11 10.50 -5.87
C THR A 715 -21.62 10.57 -6.20
N GLY A 716 -21.31 10.98 -7.44
CA GLY A 716 -19.97 11.39 -7.85
C GLY A 716 -19.60 12.82 -7.45
N ARG A 717 -20.57 13.63 -7.02
CA ARG A 717 -20.39 15.03 -6.56
C ARG A 717 -20.32 15.07 -5.03
N GLN A 718 -20.15 16.27 -4.48
CA GLN A 718 -20.21 16.48 -3.03
C GLN A 718 -21.56 16.00 -2.48
N LEU A 719 -21.53 15.30 -1.34
CA LEU A 719 -22.73 14.75 -0.70
C LEU A 719 -23.77 15.82 -0.38
N ASN A 720 -23.34 16.98 0.10
CA ASN A 720 -24.25 18.10 0.42
C ASN A 720 -25.04 18.56 -0.80
N THR A 721 -24.40 18.66 -1.97
CA THR A 721 -25.09 19.01 -3.21
C THR A 721 -26.23 18.04 -3.48
N ARG A 722 -25.98 16.74 -3.35
CA ARG A 722 -27.00 15.70 -3.59
C ARG A 722 -28.11 15.70 -2.55
N THR A 723 -27.75 15.93 -1.28
CA THR A 723 -28.72 15.95 -0.17
C THR A 723 -29.64 17.17 -0.27
N ILE A 724 -29.11 18.35 -0.64
CA ILE A 724 -29.90 19.56 -0.89
C ILE A 724 -30.86 19.37 -2.06
N GLU A 725 -30.44 18.67 -3.13
CA GLU A 725 -31.33 18.36 -4.26
C GLU A 725 -32.54 17.54 -3.81
N HIS A 726 -32.33 16.46 -3.05
CA HIS A 726 -33.42 15.64 -2.50
C HIS A 726 -34.34 16.45 -1.59
N ARG A 727 -33.76 17.26 -0.69
CA ARG A 727 -34.54 18.12 0.22
C ARG A 727 -35.43 19.10 -0.55
N LYS A 728 -34.85 19.81 -1.53
CA LYS A 728 -35.58 20.76 -2.37
C LYS A 728 -36.68 20.09 -3.19
N GLU A 729 -36.47 18.85 -3.63
CA GLU A 729 -37.51 18.08 -4.34
C GLU A 729 -38.69 17.76 -3.41
N CYS A 730 -38.43 17.31 -2.19
CA CYS A 730 -39.47 17.07 -1.19
C CYS A 730 -40.23 18.34 -0.79
N GLU A 731 -39.52 19.45 -0.54
CA GLU A 731 -40.12 20.75 -0.23
C GLU A 731 -40.99 21.27 -1.37
N LYS A 732 -40.56 21.08 -2.62
CA LYS A 732 -41.35 21.47 -3.79
C LYS A 732 -42.65 20.68 -3.90
N GLU A 733 -42.61 19.36 -3.71
CA GLU A 733 -43.84 18.55 -3.74
C GLU A 733 -44.77 18.88 -2.57
N ALA A 734 -44.25 19.06 -1.35
CA ALA A 734 -45.08 19.42 -0.18
C ALA A 734 -45.80 20.77 -0.36
N ASN A 735 -45.19 21.72 -1.09
CA ASN A 735 -45.76 23.04 -1.35
C ASN A 735 -46.66 23.10 -2.60
N ARG A 736 -46.84 21.99 -3.34
CA ARG A 736 -47.74 22.00 -4.51
C ARG A 736 -49.20 22.07 -4.06
N LYS A 737 -49.89 23.11 -4.50
CA LYS A 737 -51.35 23.22 -4.36
C LYS A 737 -52.01 22.42 -5.47
N HIS A 738 -52.76 21.39 -5.09
CA HIS A 738 -53.56 20.59 -6.00
C HIS A 738 -55.04 20.97 -5.87
N THR A 739 -55.76 21.09 -6.99
CA THR A 739 -57.22 20.94 -6.99
C THR A 739 -57.58 19.50 -6.57
N ARG A 740 -58.78 19.25 -6.05
CA ARG A 740 -59.19 17.93 -5.52
C ARG A 740 -58.94 16.77 -6.51
N ALA A 741 -59.29 16.93 -7.78
CA ALA A 741 -59.02 15.94 -8.83
C ALA A 741 -57.50 15.73 -9.11
N ALA A 742 -56.75 16.84 -9.22
CA ALA A 742 -55.30 16.79 -9.40
C ALA A 742 -54.53 16.23 -8.19
N LYS A 743 -55.15 16.17 -7.00
CA LYS A 743 -54.55 15.58 -5.80
C LYS A 743 -54.59 14.04 -5.87
N GLU A 744 -55.74 13.48 -6.25
CA GLU A 744 -55.91 12.02 -6.44
C GLU A 744 -55.01 11.49 -7.58
N GLU A 745 -54.86 12.24 -8.67
CA GLU A 745 -53.93 11.92 -9.76
C GLU A 745 -52.44 12.06 -9.34
N ALA A 746 -52.11 13.07 -8.53
CA ALA A 746 -50.75 13.27 -8.05
C ALA A 746 -50.32 12.29 -6.95
N GLU A 747 -51.26 11.77 -6.16
CA GLU A 747 -51.05 10.73 -5.15
C GLU A 747 -50.93 9.33 -5.78
N SER A 748 -51.64 9.09 -6.89
CA SER A 748 -51.52 7.83 -7.66
C SER A 748 -50.26 7.76 -8.53
N THR A 749 -49.71 8.91 -8.96
CA THR A 749 -48.49 8.96 -9.79
C THR A 749 -47.22 8.69 -8.97
N ILE A 750 -46.39 7.75 -9.45
CA ILE A 750 -45.07 7.44 -8.87
C ILE A 750 -44.14 8.66 -9.02
N LYS A 751 -43.63 9.20 -7.90
CA LYS A 751 -42.75 10.38 -7.93
C LYS A 751 -41.36 10.06 -8.49
N LYS A 752 -40.61 11.06 -8.96
CA LYS A 752 -39.30 10.86 -9.62
C LYS A 752 -38.23 10.30 -8.66
N SER A 753 -38.15 10.80 -7.44
CA SER A 753 -37.23 10.30 -6.41
C SER A 753 -37.94 9.39 -5.41
N ALA A 754 -37.33 8.24 -5.08
CA ALA A 754 -37.83 7.32 -4.05
C ALA A 754 -37.97 7.99 -2.66
N VAL A 755 -37.09 8.95 -2.37
CA VAL A 755 -37.17 9.76 -1.14
C VAL A 755 -38.44 10.60 -1.11
N THR A 756 -38.73 11.28 -2.22
CA THR A 756 -39.89 12.15 -2.35
C THR A 756 -41.20 11.35 -2.37
N ASP A 757 -41.18 10.20 -3.04
CA ASP A 757 -42.30 9.25 -3.07
C ASP A 757 -42.63 8.75 -1.65
N HIS A 758 -41.62 8.34 -0.88
CA HIS A 758 -41.78 7.93 0.51
C HIS A 758 -42.34 9.05 1.40
N CYS A 759 -41.77 10.26 1.31
CA CYS A 759 -42.27 11.41 2.06
C CYS A 759 -43.73 11.72 1.76
N THR A 760 -44.12 11.65 0.48
CA THR A 760 -45.48 12.02 0.03
C THR A 760 -46.50 10.95 0.43
N ARG A 761 -46.22 9.68 0.12
CA ARG A 761 -47.19 8.57 0.32
C ARG A 761 -47.38 8.20 1.78
N GLU A 762 -46.30 8.21 2.56
CA GLU A 762 -46.34 7.84 3.97
C GLU A 762 -46.55 9.07 4.88
N ASN A 763 -46.59 10.29 4.32
CA ASN A 763 -46.60 11.54 5.06
C ASN A 763 -45.44 11.62 6.09
N HIS A 764 -44.23 11.24 5.64
CA HIS A 764 -43.05 11.11 6.47
C HIS A 764 -42.00 12.18 6.22
N VAL A 765 -41.16 12.44 7.22
CA VAL A 765 -40.04 13.39 7.14
C VAL A 765 -38.70 12.64 7.18
N MET A 766 -37.79 13.00 6.27
CA MET A 766 -36.44 12.46 6.26
C MET A 766 -35.55 13.10 7.33
N ASP A 767 -34.63 12.31 7.85
CA ASP A 767 -33.61 12.75 8.78
C ASP A 767 -32.32 13.14 8.03
N TRP A 768 -32.34 14.36 7.48
CA TRP A 768 -31.22 14.88 6.71
C TRP A 768 -29.94 15.03 7.54
N ASP A 769 -30.05 15.33 8.83
CA ASP A 769 -28.91 15.59 9.72
C ASP A 769 -28.18 14.29 10.08
N ASN A 770 -28.89 13.17 10.10
CA ASN A 770 -28.33 11.83 10.24
C ASN A 770 -27.96 11.15 8.92
N THR A 771 -27.77 11.91 7.83
CA THR A 771 -27.22 11.38 6.58
C THR A 771 -25.81 10.83 6.80
N ARG A 772 -25.55 9.60 6.36
CA ARG A 772 -24.27 8.91 6.60
C ARG A 772 -23.65 8.40 5.30
N ILE A 773 -22.32 8.47 5.24
CA ILE A 773 -21.56 7.81 4.16
C ILE A 773 -21.32 6.36 4.57
N ILE A 774 -21.81 5.43 3.77
CA ILE A 774 -21.68 3.98 4.01
C ILE A 774 -20.53 3.38 3.19
N ASN A 775 -20.21 3.95 2.01
CA ASN A 775 -19.09 3.52 1.19
C ASN A 775 -18.47 4.69 0.41
N THR A 776 -17.23 4.54 -0.05
CA THR A 776 -16.55 5.57 -0.89
C THR A 776 -15.85 4.88 -2.05
N GLU A 777 -16.12 5.35 -3.27
CA GLU A 777 -15.58 4.83 -4.51
C GLU A 777 -15.64 5.91 -5.60
N GLN A 778 -14.50 6.35 -6.11
CA GLN A 778 -14.44 7.41 -7.11
C GLN A 778 -14.85 6.90 -8.50
N GLN A 779 -14.54 5.63 -8.82
CA GLN A 779 -14.86 5.06 -10.11
C GLN A 779 -16.37 4.80 -10.22
N LYS A 780 -17.03 5.56 -11.10
CA LYS A 780 -18.50 5.57 -11.28
C LYS A 780 -19.13 4.18 -11.29
N TYR A 781 -18.65 3.28 -12.14
CA TYR A 781 -19.25 1.95 -12.28
C TYR A 781 -19.06 1.06 -11.03
N LYS A 782 -17.89 1.13 -10.40
CA LYS A 782 -17.66 0.42 -9.11
C LYS A 782 -18.58 0.94 -8.02
N ARG A 783 -18.83 2.25 -8.01
CA ARG A 783 -19.73 2.89 -7.06
C ARG A 783 -21.17 2.45 -7.27
N TRP A 784 -21.62 2.29 -8.52
CA TRP A 784 -22.93 1.72 -8.85
C TRP A 784 -23.09 0.29 -8.34
N ILE A 785 -22.09 -0.58 -8.56
CA ILE A 785 -22.14 -1.94 -8.00
C ILE A 785 -22.17 -1.90 -6.47
N LYS A 786 -21.40 -1.01 -5.83
CA LYS A 786 -21.41 -0.85 -4.36
C LYS A 786 -22.76 -0.36 -3.84
N GLU A 787 -23.42 0.57 -4.52
CA GLU A 787 -24.79 1.00 -4.19
C GLU A 787 -25.76 -0.18 -4.24
N ALA A 788 -25.72 -0.96 -5.33
CA ALA A 788 -26.58 -2.14 -5.49
C ALA A 788 -26.37 -3.19 -4.40
N ILE A 789 -25.11 -3.44 -4.01
CA ILE A 789 -24.77 -4.32 -2.88
C ILE A 789 -25.41 -3.79 -1.58
N GLU A 790 -25.34 -2.49 -1.32
CA GLU A 790 -25.86 -1.88 -0.09
C GLU A 790 -27.40 -1.86 -0.04
N ILE A 791 -28.06 -1.70 -1.19
CA ILE A 791 -29.52 -1.83 -1.33
C ILE A 791 -29.93 -3.27 -1.06
N ARG A 792 -29.34 -4.24 -1.79
CA ARG A 792 -29.67 -5.67 -1.66
C ARG A 792 -29.41 -6.20 -0.24
N ARG A 793 -28.34 -5.75 0.41
CA ARG A 793 -27.99 -6.13 1.80
C ARG A 793 -29.04 -5.70 2.83
N ARG A 794 -29.67 -4.54 2.62
CA ARG A 794 -30.67 -3.98 3.56
C ARG A 794 -32.09 -4.47 3.26
N GLY A 795 -32.35 -4.98 2.05
CA GLY A 795 -33.63 -5.59 1.66
C GLY A 795 -34.83 -4.69 1.96
N CYS A 796 -35.84 -5.21 2.66
CA CYS A 796 -37.06 -4.50 3.03
C CYS A 796 -36.85 -3.30 3.97
N GLY A 797 -35.65 -3.13 4.54
CA GLY A 797 -35.26 -1.94 5.30
C GLY A 797 -34.91 -0.72 4.44
N THR A 798 -34.93 -0.85 3.12
CA THR A 798 -34.73 0.28 2.20
C THR A 798 -36.04 0.81 1.65
N MET A 799 -36.07 2.11 1.32
CA MET A 799 -37.16 2.74 0.55
C MET A 799 -36.84 2.85 -0.95
N ASN A 800 -35.70 2.31 -1.38
CA ASN A 800 -35.35 2.19 -2.79
C ASN A 800 -36.42 1.36 -3.52
N ARG A 801 -36.80 1.78 -4.72
CA ARG A 801 -37.81 1.09 -5.55
C ARG A 801 -37.20 0.12 -6.55
N ASP A 802 -35.90 0.27 -6.80
CA ASP A 802 -35.08 -0.53 -7.69
C ASP A 802 -33.81 -0.97 -6.96
N ASP A 803 -33.02 -1.82 -7.61
CA ASP A 803 -31.68 -2.24 -7.14
C ASP A 803 -30.62 -1.12 -7.26
N GLY A 804 -31.02 0.12 -7.52
CA GLY A 804 -30.14 1.24 -7.88
C GLY A 804 -29.80 1.27 -9.37
N VAL A 805 -28.73 1.98 -9.74
CA VAL A 805 -28.33 2.15 -11.15
C VAL A 805 -27.78 0.85 -11.77
N TYR A 806 -27.31 -0.08 -10.94
CA TYR A 806 -26.78 -1.36 -11.38
C TYR A 806 -27.61 -2.50 -10.80
N THR A 807 -28.12 -3.40 -11.65
CA THR A 807 -28.83 -4.59 -11.19
C THR A 807 -27.85 -5.68 -10.79
N LEU A 808 -27.80 -6.00 -9.50
CA LEU A 808 -26.93 -7.06 -8.98
C LEU A 808 -27.55 -8.44 -9.25
N ASP A 809 -26.77 -9.33 -9.85
CA ASP A 809 -27.18 -10.70 -10.17
C ASP A 809 -27.54 -11.50 -8.90
N HIS A 810 -28.60 -12.30 -8.96
CA HIS A 810 -29.10 -13.13 -7.86
C HIS A 810 -28.11 -14.20 -7.36
N ALA A 811 -27.11 -14.56 -8.16
CA ALA A 811 -26.01 -15.42 -7.71
C ALA A 811 -25.34 -14.90 -6.43
N TRP A 812 -25.35 -13.58 -6.20
CA TRP A 812 -24.77 -12.94 -5.02
C TRP A 812 -25.66 -12.95 -3.78
N ASP A 813 -26.94 -13.31 -3.88
CA ASP A 813 -27.88 -13.24 -2.74
C ASP A 813 -27.40 -14.08 -1.55
N CYS A 814 -26.75 -15.21 -1.84
CA CYS A 814 -26.18 -16.07 -0.82
C CYS A 814 -24.87 -15.55 -0.18
N ILE A 815 -24.28 -14.49 -0.72
CA ILE A 815 -23.12 -13.79 -0.15
C ILE A 815 -23.56 -12.49 0.52
N VAL A 816 -24.56 -11.79 -0.04
CA VAL A 816 -25.03 -10.47 0.41
C VAL A 816 -26.18 -10.56 1.43
N GLY A 817 -27.06 -11.57 1.29
CA GLY A 817 -28.33 -11.72 2.02
C GLY A 817 -28.26 -12.46 3.36
N GLU A 818 -27.12 -13.05 3.75
CA GLU A 818 -26.93 -13.48 5.13
C GLU A 818 -26.74 -12.26 6.04
N GLY A 819 -27.85 -11.73 6.54
CA GLY A 819 -27.86 -10.79 7.64
C GLY A 819 -27.12 -11.37 8.85
N ARG A 820 -25.86 -10.98 9.05
CA ARG A 820 -25.14 -11.16 10.31
C ARG A 820 -25.73 -10.25 11.37
N ALA A 821 -26.91 -10.60 11.87
CA ALA A 821 -27.40 -10.20 13.18
C ALA A 821 -26.51 -10.87 14.25
N GLY A 822 -25.29 -10.38 14.45
CA GLY A 822 -24.34 -11.06 15.32
C GLY A 822 -22.99 -10.38 15.52
N SER A 823 -22.89 -9.05 15.46
CA SER A 823 -21.65 -8.36 15.87
C SER A 823 -21.82 -6.87 16.24
N ARG A 824 -23.04 -6.44 16.58
CA ARG A 824 -23.25 -5.26 17.43
C ARG A 824 -23.60 -5.77 18.82
N GLY A 825 -22.87 -5.30 19.83
CA GLY A 825 -23.03 -5.74 21.21
C GLY A 825 -24.50 -5.75 21.61
N ARG A 826 -24.92 -6.81 22.32
CA ARG A 826 -26.18 -6.83 23.05
C ARG A 826 -26.19 -5.66 24.03
N GLN A 827 -26.66 -4.49 23.61
CA GLN A 827 -27.39 -3.62 24.53
C GLN A 827 -28.70 -4.35 24.78
N ARG A 828 -28.82 -4.95 25.98
CA ARG A 828 -30.11 -5.40 26.48
C ARG A 828 -31.07 -4.20 26.40
N PRO A 829 -32.31 -4.38 25.91
CA PRO A 829 -33.34 -3.37 26.11
C PRO A 829 -33.47 -3.15 27.62
N LEU A 830 -33.25 -1.91 28.07
CA LEU A 830 -33.74 -1.48 29.36
C LEU A 830 -35.27 -1.55 29.26
N LEU A 831 -35.84 -2.58 29.90
CA LEU A 831 -37.29 -2.62 30.14
C LEU A 831 -37.66 -1.38 30.97
N PRO A 832 -38.77 -0.70 30.67
CA PRO A 832 -39.28 0.36 31.52
C PRO A 832 -39.55 -0.21 32.92
N ALA A 833 -38.95 0.41 33.92
CA ALA A 833 -39.30 0.17 35.31
C ALA A 833 -40.68 0.76 35.58
N ASP A 834 -41.73 -0.02 35.31
CA ASP A 834 -42.98 0.14 36.04
C ASP A 834 -43.87 -1.10 35.92
N LYS A 835 -44.60 -1.37 37.01
CA LYS A 835 -45.45 -2.55 37.30
C LYS A 835 -44.75 -3.68 38.08
N ARG A 836 -44.28 -3.34 39.27
CA ARG A 836 -44.59 -4.18 40.44
C ARG A 836 -46.06 -3.96 40.79
N ARG A 837 -46.92 -4.96 40.62
CA ARG A 837 -48.02 -5.30 41.56
C ARG A 837 -48.92 -6.42 41.01
N ARG A 838 -49.06 -7.43 41.88
CA ARG A 838 -50.19 -8.35 42.10
C ARG A 838 -50.14 -9.74 41.43
N LYS A 839 -49.99 -10.70 42.37
CA LYS A 839 -50.28 -12.13 42.41
C LYS A 839 -49.35 -13.05 41.65
#